data_AF-A0A1Q3W5M2-F1
#
_entry.id   AF-A0A1Q3W5M2-F1
#
_cell.length_a   1.000
_cell.length_b   1.000
_cell.length_c   1.000
_cell.angle_alpha   90.00
_cell.angle_beta   90.00
_cell.angle_gamma   90.00
#
_symmetry.space_group_name_H-M   'P 1'
#
loop_
_entity.id
_entity.type
_entity.pdbx_description
1 polymer ?
#
loop_
_entity_poly.entity_id
_entity_poly.type
_entity_poly.pdbx_seq_one_letter_code
_entity_poly.pdbx_strand_id
1 'polypeptide(L)'
;MPTAAPSRLEQRLRAEITGDVLTDAFSRGRYATDASFYQIMPAAVVVPRTTEEALAAMAIARDEGRVVTPRGGGTSQCGQTINEGVVVDVSKHLNKIISLDTDKRTCVVQPGIVLDELNRQLKKHGLWFPVDVSTASRATIGGMAGNNSCGGRSLRYGTMRDNTLSMKAALADGTLLDFGPLPRDQAWPNVEEPGRDLFRDLLALGSREAREIAERFPQVQRRVGGYNLDALTPNGPVNNLAHILVGSEGTLAFTTQVELKLWPLLGPKVFGVCHFGSFYEAMDAAQHLVKLKPIAVELVDSTMIALGRDIAMFKPTIEAVVRGEPDALLIVEFAEETQDANLAKLKQLVELMSDLGFNWGNPKRKWGGVVDVTEPAIQAAITDFRTSGLNIMMSMKQEGKPVSFVEDCAVPLPHLAEYTNRLNQVFAKHGTRPTMYAHASEGCLHVRPVLNLRLEKDVNAMRAIAEEAFAMVREFKGSHSGEHGDGLVRSEFHEQMFGARIVRDFEEVKERFDPQGTLNPGKIVHPPKMDDRSLFRFKPGYKVEDFATELDWSAWPGAAGGFQGAVEMCNNNGACRKLEGGVMCPSYRATRNEKDVTRGRANTLRLAISGQLGPGALSSDEMMETMKLCVSCKACRRECPTGVDMAKMKIEVLAARVKTHGLTLRNRLVGYLPHYAGFASAFAPLVNLRNKSRLLRWALEKIAGFSAKRDLPEWRRDTFAPDAIAVGPESGPEVVLFADTFNRCYERENLDDALRVLVAGGYRVHLPKPVEGTRPLCCGRTFLSAGLVSHARAELDRIVATLSPFVARGVPIVGLEPSCLLTLRDELLSLRKDDAAKAIAAHALLFEEFLVREAASGRLQLPLKPIGDTAMVHGHCHQKSFDAFKPVEKVLRLIPDLEVKTIESSCCGMAGAFGYGADTYDESIAMAERSLLPAVRGAAADALIVADGTSCRHQIKDGSGRGALHVARVLAMSLATPARVVGEEDRIE
;
A
#
# COMPACT_ATOMS: atom_id res chain seq x y z
N MET A 1 -9.80 2.17 33.16
CA MET A 1 -11.19 2.56 33.51
C MET A 1 -12.01 1.29 33.60
N PRO A 2 -12.95 1.14 34.56
CA PRO A 2 -13.85 0.01 34.55
C PRO A 2 -14.60 0.01 33.22
N THR A 3 -14.56 -1.11 32.49
CA THR A 3 -15.27 -1.28 31.22
C THR A 3 -16.75 -1.02 31.47
N ALA A 4 -17.29 0.05 30.88
CA ALA A 4 -18.73 0.30 30.90
C ALA A 4 -19.46 -0.96 30.43
N ALA A 5 -20.61 -1.26 31.03
CA ALA A 5 -21.42 -2.41 30.59
C ALA A 5 -21.68 -2.32 29.08
N PRO A 6 -21.56 -3.43 28.33
CA PRO A 6 -21.73 -3.41 26.88
C PRO A 6 -23.13 -2.89 26.55
N SER A 7 -23.22 -1.99 25.58
CA SER A 7 -24.50 -1.42 25.13
C SER A 7 -25.45 -2.52 24.63
N ARG A 8 -26.77 -2.27 24.63
CA ARG A 8 -27.76 -3.20 24.07
C ARG A 8 -27.44 -3.58 22.62
N LEU A 9 -27.06 -2.59 21.80
CA LEU A 9 -26.58 -2.80 20.43
C LEU A 9 -25.42 -3.80 20.37
N GLU A 10 -24.40 -3.63 21.22
CA GLU A 10 -23.25 -4.54 21.27
C GLU A 10 -23.67 -5.96 21.64
N GLN A 11 -24.50 -6.11 22.68
CA GLN A 11 -24.94 -7.43 23.14
C GLN A 11 -25.70 -8.18 22.04
N ARG A 12 -26.62 -7.51 21.35
CA ARG A 12 -27.39 -8.11 20.24
C ARG A 12 -26.50 -8.47 19.06
N LEU A 13 -25.62 -7.56 18.64
CA LEU A 13 -24.68 -7.84 17.54
C LEU A 13 -23.79 -9.05 17.88
N ARG A 14 -23.26 -9.14 19.10
CA ARG A 14 -22.42 -10.28 19.51
C ARG A 14 -23.20 -11.60 19.62
N ALA A 15 -24.50 -11.54 19.88
CA ALA A 15 -25.36 -12.73 19.96
C ALA A 15 -25.69 -13.30 18.56
N GLU A 16 -25.91 -12.42 17.58
CA GLU A 16 -26.41 -12.81 16.25
C GLU A 16 -25.30 -12.92 15.17
N ILE A 17 -24.10 -12.37 15.42
CA ILE A 17 -23.03 -12.28 14.42
C ILE A 17 -21.81 -13.11 14.84
N THR A 18 -21.38 -14.03 13.97
CA THR A 18 -20.15 -14.82 14.19
C THR A 18 -18.90 -14.18 13.55
N GLY A 19 -19.11 -13.16 12.71
CA GLY A 19 -18.08 -12.22 12.25
C GLY A 19 -17.55 -11.30 13.36
N ASP A 20 -16.70 -10.34 12.98
CA ASP A 20 -16.09 -9.43 13.96
C ASP A 20 -17.07 -8.31 14.34
N VAL A 21 -17.38 -8.16 15.64
CA VAL A 21 -18.15 -7.04 16.20
C VAL A 21 -17.21 -6.15 17.02
N LEU A 22 -16.97 -4.95 16.52
CA LEU A 22 -15.97 -4.02 17.03
C LEU A 22 -16.62 -2.74 17.59
N THR A 23 -16.58 -2.59 18.91
CA THR A 23 -17.23 -1.50 19.65
C THR A 23 -16.27 -0.66 20.48
N ASP A 24 -15.02 -1.10 20.63
CA ASP A 24 -13.98 -0.36 21.34
C ASP A 24 -13.49 0.87 20.53
N ALA A 25 -12.97 1.87 21.24
CA ALA A 25 -12.55 3.14 20.63
C ALA A 25 -11.41 2.98 19.61
N PHE A 26 -10.48 2.05 19.84
CA PHE A 26 -9.36 1.80 18.94
C PHE A 26 -9.86 1.24 17.61
N SER A 27 -10.77 0.27 17.66
CA SER A 27 -11.35 -0.35 16.47
C SER A 27 -12.25 0.59 15.72
N ARG A 28 -13.21 1.25 16.39
CA ARG A 28 -14.09 2.25 15.76
C ARG A 28 -13.27 3.37 15.11
N GLY A 29 -12.21 3.84 15.77
CA GLY A 29 -11.31 4.86 15.27
C GLY A 29 -10.60 4.49 13.94
N ARG A 30 -10.33 3.21 13.69
CA ARG A 30 -9.74 2.75 12.40
C ARG A 30 -10.73 2.86 11.24
N TYR A 31 -12.02 2.71 11.51
CA TYR A 31 -13.10 2.82 10.54
C TYR A 31 -13.73 4.21 10.47
N ALA A 32 -13.32 5.12 11.36
CA ALA A 32 -13.82 6.48 11.41
C ALA A 32 -13.32 7.37 10.26
N THR A 33 -12.42 6.88 9.41
CA THR A 33 -11.83 7.62 8.29
C THR A 33 -11.83 6.78 7.02
N ASP A 34 -11.88 7.46 5.88
CA ASP A 34 -11.47 6.94 4.58
C ASP A 34 -10.35 7.83 4.00
N ALA A 35 -10.17 7.87 2.68
CA ALA A 35 -9.14 8.67 2.04
C ALA A 35 -9.49 10.16 1.91
N SER A 36 -10.68 10.58 2.38
CA SER A 36 -11.08 11.98 2.48
C SER A 36 -10.41 12.68 3.68
N PHE A 37 -10.66 13.98 3.79
CA PHE A 37 -10.26 14.79 4.94
C PHE A 37 -11.24 14.73 6.12
N TYR A 38 -12.31 13.92 6.04
CA TYR A 38 -13.31 13.78 7.10
C TYR A 38 -12.97 12.66 8.10
N GLN A 39 -13.60 12.73 9.27
CA GLN A 39 -13.56 11.71 10.30
C GLN A 39 -14.89 11.70 11.08
N ILE A 40 -15.61 10.58 11.03
CA ILE A 40 -16.85 10.37 11.78
C ILE A 40 -16.75 9.05 12.53
N MET A 41 -16.87 9.08 13.86
CA MET A 41 -16.72 7.90 14.70
C MET A 41 -17.99 7.04 14.63
N PRO A 42 -17.96 5.81 14.09
CA PRO A 42 -19.15 4.96 14.07
C PRO A 42 -19.51 4.50 15.48
N ALA A 43 -20.75 4.10 15.74
CA ALA A 43 -21.18 3.47 16.99
C ALA A 43 -20.61 2.06 17.14
N ALA A 44 -20.59 1.30 16.05
CA ALA A 44 -20.02 -0.05 15.96
C ALA A 44 -19.55 -0.35 14.54
N VAL A 45 -18.66 -1.33 14.41
CA VAL A 45 -18.28 -1.90 13.11
C VAL A 45 -18.57 -3.40 13.13
N VAL A 46 -19.20 -3.89 12.07
CA VAL A 46 -19.49 -5.30 11.86
C VAL A 46 -18.74 -5.77 10.62
N VAL A 47 -17.99 -6.86 10.74
CA VAL A 47 -17.31 -7.54 9.64
C VAL A 47 -17.96 -8.92 9.47
N PRO A 48 -19.07 -9.02 8.72
CA PRO A 48 -19.86 -10.24 8.63
C PRO A 48 -19.12 -11.31 7.83
N ARG A 49 -19.38 -12.58 8.15
CA ARG A 49 -18.87 -13.75 7.40
C ARG A 49 -19.80 -14.16 6.27
N THR A 50 -21.09 -13.89 6.39
CA THR A 50 -22.11 -14.21 5.40
C THR A 50 -22.99 -13.00 5.10
N THR A 51 -23.76 -13.07 4.01
CA THR A 51 -24.70 -12.01 3.66
C THR A 51 -25.81 -11.92 4.69
N GLU A 52 -26.25 -13.05 5.23
CA GLU A 52 -27.31 -13.15 6.24
C GLU A 52 -26.90 -12.41 7.53
N GLU A 53 -25.63 -12.54 7.95
CA GLU A 53 -25.10 -11.76 9.07
C GLU A 53 -25.09 -10.24 8.77
N ALA A 54 -24.78 -9.83 7.54
CA ALA A 54 -24.84 -8.42 7.16
C ALA A 54 -26.27 -7.87 7.27
N LEU A 55 -27.27 -8.64 6.82
CA LEU A 55 -28.69 -8.29 6.91
C LEU A 55 -29.19 -8.32 8.36
N ALA A 56 -28.73 -9.25 9.19
CA ALA A 56 -29.03 -9.28 10.62
C ALA A 56 -28.47 -8.04 11.33
N ALA A 57 -27.24 -7.62 11.01
CA ALA A 57 -26.67 -6.38 11.52
C ALA A 57 -27.48 -5.15 11.10
N MET A 58 -28.00 -5.12 9.88
CA MET A 58 -28.92 -4.06 9.42
C MET A 58 -30.22 -4.05 10.21
N ALA A 59 -30.85 -5.21 10.41
CA ALA A 59 -32.08 -5.32 11.18
C ALA A 59 -31.89 -4.87 12.64
N ILE A 60 -30.81 -5.31 13.29
CA ILE A 60 -30.46 -4.88 14.65
C ILE A 60 -30.21 -3.37 14.70
N ALA A 61 -29.46 -2.81 13.73
CA ALA A 61 -29.21 -1.37 13.68
C ALA A 61 -30.53 -0.60 13.58
N ARG A 62 -31.45 -1.01 12.70
CA ARG A 62 -32.78 -0.41 12.56
C ARG A 62 -33.59 -0.49 13.85
N ASP A 63 -33.65 -1.65 14.49
CA ASP A 63 -34.38 -1.82 15.77
C ASP A 63 -33.83 -0.94 16.90
N GLU A 64 -32.53 -0.64 16.86
CA GLU A 64 -31.84 0.23 17.83
C GLU A 64 -31.80 1.71 17.38
N GLY A 65 -32.51 2.07 16.29
CA GLY A 65 -32.56 3.43 15.75
C GLY A 65 -31.22 3.94 15.24
N ARG A 66 -30.38 3.05 14.70
CA ARG A 66 -29.04 3.36 14.17
C ARG A 66 -29.03 3.25 12.65
N VAL A 67 -28.35 4.21 12.04
CA VAL A 67 -28.09 4.21 10.60
C VAL A 67 -27.05 3.13 10.25
N VAL A 68 -27.06 2.65 9.02
CA VAL A 68 -26.12 1.66 8.49
C VAL A 68 -25.30 2.28 7.38
N THR A 69 -24.00 2.00 7.35
CA THR A 69 -23.10 2.42 6.27
C THR A 69 -22.37 1.20 5.70
N PRO A 70 -22.72 0.77 4.47
CA PRO A 70 -21.97 -0.26 3.78
C PRO A 70 -20.55 0.20 3.51
N ARG A 71 -19.57 -0.68 3.68
CA ARG A 71 -18.16 -0.36 3.47
C ARG A 71 -17.43 -1.49 2.76
N GLY A 72 -16.70 -1.14 1.70
CA GLY A 72 -15.74 -2.00 1.03
C GLY A 72 -14.31 -1.74 1.51
N GLY A 73 -13.39 -1.45 0.58
CA GLY A 73 -11.99 -1.16 0.90
C GLY A 73 -11.74 0.13 1.70
N GLY A 74 -12.74 1.00 1.86
CA GLY A 74 -12.59 2.30 2.53
C GLY A 74 -11.60 3.22 1.82
N THR A 75 -11.61 3.23 0.49
CA THR A 75 -10.68 3.95 -0.38
C THR A 75 -11.25 5.27 -0.90
N SER A 76 -12.47 5.62 -0.47
CA SER A 76 -13.18 6.77 -1.00
C SER A 76 -12.56 8.09 -0.58
N GLN A 77 -12.64 9.09 -1.45
CA GLN A 77 -12.00 10.40 -1.26
C GLN A 77 -12.97 11.46 -0.77
N CYS A 78 -14.25 11.13 -0.64
CA CYS A 78 -15.31 12.09 -0.39
C CYS A 78 -16.19 11.77 0.82
N GLY A 79 -15.77 10.86 1.71
CA GLY A 79 -16.49 10.59 2.96
C GLY A 79 -17.69 9.65 2.81
N GLN A 80 -17.83 8.93 1.69
CA GLN A 80 -18.93 7.99 1.46
C GLN A 80 -18.96 6.85 2.47
N THR A 81 -17.80 6.44 2.98
CA THR A 81 -17.66 5.17 3.70
C THR A 81 -17.61 5.33 5.23
N ILE A 82 -18.00 6.51 5.73
CA ILE A 82 -17.97 6.88 7.16
C ILE A 82 -19.30 7.50 7.60
N ASN A 83 -19.74 7.16 8.81
CA ASN A 83 -20.96 7.67 9.43
C ASN A 83 -20.95 7.36 10.94
N GLU A 84 -21.90 7.90 11.71
CA GLU A 84 -21.97 7.73 13.17
C GLU A 84 -22.67 6.45 13.64
N GLY A 85 -23.35 5.75 12.72
CA GLY A 85 -24.10 4.52 13.01
C GLY A 85 -23.25 3.24 12.98
N VAL A 86 -23.80 2.18 12.40
CA VAL A 86 -23.13 0.88 12.25
C VAL A 86 -22.47 0.81 10.87
N VAL A 87 -21.15 0.64 10.84
CA VAL A 87 -20.41 0.38 9.61
C VAL A 87 -20.38 -1.12 9.36
N VAL A 88 -20.77 -1.57 8.17
CA VAL A 88 -20.74 -2.99 7.78
C VAL A 88 -19.66 -3.18 6.70
N ASP A 89 -18.50 -3.73 7.09
CA ASP A 89 -17.36 -3.97 6.19
C ASP A 89 -17.44 -5.37 5.54
N VAL A 90 -17.74 -5.41 4.25
CA VAL A 90 -17.91 -6.66 3.49
C VAL A 90 -16.61 -7.20 2.89
N SER A 91 -15.49 -6.47 2.99
CA SER A 91 -14.26 -6.74 2.23
C SER A 91 -13.47 -7.97 2.70
N LYS A 92 -13.65 -8.40 3.95
CA LYS A 92 -12.87 -9.51 4.53
C LYS A 92 -13.36 -10.89 4.10
N HIS A 93 -14.68 -11.10 4.07
CA HIS A 93 -15.28 -12.42 3.91
C HIS A 93 -16.25 -12.55 2.72
N LEU A 94 -16.96 -11.49 2.33
CA LEU A 94 -17.94 -11.52 1.24
C LEU A 94 -17.27 -11.17 -0.10
N ASN A 95 -16.29 -11.97 -0.51
CA ASN A 95 -15.37 -11.65 -1.61
C ASN A 95 -15.20 -12.76 -2.65
N LYS A 96 -16.23 -13.57 -2.88
CA LYS A 96 -16.19 -14.70 -3.83
C LYS A 96 -16.81 -14.35 -5.19
N ILE A 97 -16.33 -15.02 -6.24
CA ILE A 97 -17.08 -15.23 -7.48
C ILE A 97 -18.13 -16.31 -7.19
N ILE A 98 -19.39 -15.99 -7.44
CA ILE A 98 -20.55 -16.87 -7.22
C ILE A 98 -20.78 -17.75 -8.45
N SER A 99 -20.71 -17.17 -9.64
CA SER A 99 -20.81 -17.88 -10.92
C SER A 99 -19.99 -17.18 -12.00
N LEU A 100 -19.54 -17.95 -12.99
CA LEU A 100 -18.79 -17.47 -14.16
C LEU A 100 -19.30 -18.21 -15.40
N ASP A 101 -19.75 -17.46 -16.40
CA ASP A 101 -20.13 -17.95 -17.72
C ASP A 101 -19.13 -17.39 -18.75
N THR A 102 -18.21 -18.22 -19.20
CA THR A 102 -17.15 -17.81 -20.13
C THR A 102 -17.67 -17.55 -21.54
N ASP A 103 -18.74 -18.23 -21.94
CA ASP A 103 -19.30 -18.14 -23.29
C ASP A 103 -20.10 -16.84 -23.43
N LYS A 104 -20.93 -16.53 -22.44
CA LYS A 104 -21.64 -15.23 -22.36
C LYS A 104 -20.75 -14.09 -21.90
N ARG A 105 -19.57 -14.40 -21.37
CA ARG A 105 -18.62 -13.44 -20.78
C ARG A 105 -19.28 -12.65 -19.65
N THR A 106 -19.86 -13.35 -18.69
CA THR A 106 -20.48 -12.74 -17.51
C THR A 106 -20.04 -13.44 -16.23
N CYS A 107 -20.09 -12.73 -15.11
CA CYS A 107 -19.92 -13.35 -13.79
C CYS A 107 -20.75 -12.67 -12.73
N VAL A 108 -21.18 -13.43 -11.71
CA VAL A 108 -21.82 -12.89 -10.51
C VAL A 108 -20.81 -12.93 -9.37
N VAL A 109 -20.67 -11.81 -8.65
CA VAL A 109 -19.70 -11.68 -7.56
C VAL A 109 -20.32 -11.11 -6.29
N GLN A 110 -19.72 -11.44 -5.15
CA GLN A 110 -20.00 -10.77 -3.88
C GLN A 110 -19.35 -9.36 -3.84
N PRO A 111 -19.95 -8.38 -3.14
CA PRO A 111 -19.54 -6.97 -3.20
C PRO A 111 -18.14 -6.69 -2.62
N GLY A 112 -17.61 -7.57 -1.78
CA GLY A 112 -16.30 -7.42 -1.15
C GLY A 112 -15.13 -7.91 -1.99
N ILE A 113 -15.33 -8.50 -3.17
CA ILE A 113 -14.22 -8.96 -4.02
C ILE A 113 -13.43 -7.76 -4.54
N VAL A 114 -12.10 -7.83 -4.41
CA VAL A 114 -11.18 -6.78 -4.88
C VAL A 114 -10.97 -6.91 -6.40
N LEU A 115 -10.88 -5.79 -7.12
CA LEU A 115 -10.74 -5.79 -8.58
C LEU A 115 -9.57 -6.64 -9.08
N ASP A 116 -8.36 -6.46 -8.52
CA ASP A 116 -7.19 -7.26 -8.91
C ASP A 116 -7.36 -8.75 -8.61
N GLU A 117 -8.09 -9.09 -7.54
CA GLU A 117 -8.40 -10.48 -7.20
C GLU A 117 -9.35 -11.10 -8.23
N LEU A 118 -10.41 -10.38 -8.60
CA LEU A 118 -11.33 -10.78 -9.66
C LEU A 118 -10.56 -10.99 -10.97
N ASN A 119 -9.78 -9.99 -11.41
CA ASN A 119 -9.07 -10.07 -12.68
C ASN A 119 -7.99 -11.15 -12.70
N ARG A 120 -7.32 -11.44 -11.58
CA ARG A 120 -6.40 -12.58 -11.47
C ARG A 120 -7.12 -13.91 -11.68
N GLN A 121 -8.31 -14.07 -11.10
CA GLN A 121 -9.11 -15.28 -11.27
C GLN A 121 -9.68 -15.42 -12.69
N LEU A 122 -10.05 -14.32 -13.34
CA LEU A 122 -10.58 -14.32 -14.72
C LEU A 122 -9.51 -14.54 -15.79
N LYS A 123 -8.26 -14.11 -15.53
CA LYS A 123 -7.15 -14.17 -16.51
C LYS A 123 -6.92 -15.57 -17.08
N LYS A 124 -7.07 -16.63 -16.28
CA LYS A 124 -6.91 -18.03 -16.73
C LYS A 124 -7.96 -18.48 -17.76
N HIS A 125 -9.04 -17.71 -17.91
CA HIS A 125 -10.11 -17.94 -18.89
C HIS A 125 -10.01 -17.00 -20.10
N GLY A 126 -8.94 -16.21 -20.24
CA GLY A 126 -8.83 -15.24 -21.33
C GLY A 126 -9.75 -14.03 -21.19
N LEU A 127 -10.30 -13.79 -19.99
CA LEU A 127 -11.24 -12.71 -19.70
C LEU A 127 -10.73 -11.76 -18.60
N TRP A 128 -11.31 -10.56 -18.53
CA TRP A 128 -11.13 -9.59 -17.46
C TRP A 128 -12.34 -8.66 -17.33
N PHE A 129 -12.43 -7.95 -16.21
CA PHE A 129 -13.34 -6.84 -15.96
C PHE A 129 -12.60 -5.50 -16.17
N PRO A 130 -13.09 -4.60 -17.04
CA PRO A 130 -12.25 -3.56 -17.65
C PRO A 130 -12.21 -2.21 -16.92
N VAL A 131 -13.04 -2.02 -15.88
CA VAL A 131 -13.14 -0.76 -15.13
C VAL A 131 -11.90 -0.58 -14.25
N ASP A 132 -10.84 -0.02 -14.82
CA ASP A 132 -9.48 0.01 -14.25
C ASP A 132 -9.20 1.24 -13.39
N VAL A 133 -9.52 1.15 -12.10
CA VAL A 133 -9.31 2.23 -11.13
C VAL A 133 -7.90 2.20 -10.55
N SER A 134 -7.34 3.37 -10.20
CA SER A 134 -6.02 3.47 -9.53
C SER A 134 -5.92 2.74 -8.17
N THR A 135 -7.07 2.35 -7.64
CA THR A 135 -7.23 1.60 -6.40
C THR A 135 -7.45 0.10 -6.58
N ALA A 136 -7.28 -0.45 -7.79
CA ALA A 136 -7.64 -1.83 -8.17
C ALA A 136 -7.17 -2.92 -7.19
N SER A 137 -5.99 -2.73 -6.57
CA SER A 137 -5.42 -3.65 -5.59
C SER A 137 -6.12 -3.69 -4.23
N ARG A 138 -7.10 -2.81 -3.98
CA ARG A 138 -7.85 -2.71 -2.71
C ARG A 138 -9.32 -2.24 -2.85
N ALA A 139 -9.71 -1.66 -3.98
CA ALA A 139 -11.10 -1.31 -4.27
C ALA A 139 -11.92 -2.59 -4.47
N THR A 140 -13.10 -2.62 -3.86
CA THR A 140 -14.02 -3.75 -3.99
C THR A 140 -15.10 -3.44 -5.02
N ILE A 141 -15.60 -4.47 -5.71
CA ILE A 141 -16.63 -4.31 -6.75
C ILE A 141 -17.88 -3.59 -6.24
N GLY A 142 -18.33 -3.90 -5.02
CA GLY A 142 -19.47 -3.20 -4.41
C GLY A 142 -19.20 -1.71 -4.16
N GLY A 143 -17.97 -1.34 -3.80
CA GLY A 143 -17.58 0.07 -3.66
C GLY A 143 -17.50 0.78 -5.02
N MET A 144 -16.99 0.08 -6.04
CA MET A 144 -16.95 0.61 -7.42
C MET A 144 -18.36 0.82 -7.98
N ALA A 145 -19.28 -0.12 -7.75
CA ALA A 145 -20.71 0.03 -8.05
C ALA A 145 -21.31 1.22 -7.30
N GLY A 146 -21.06 1.32 -5.99
CA GLY A 146 -21.55 2.43 -5.17
C GLY A 146 -21.12 3.81 -5.67
N ASN A 147 -19.91 3.95 -6.22
CA ASN A 147 -19.38 5.23 -6.72
C ASN A 147 -19.54 5.44 -8.23
N ASN A 148 -20.12 4.46 -8.96
CA ASN A 148 -20.09 4.41 -10.43
C ASN A 148 -18.69 4.64 -11.03
N SER A 149 -17.67 3.96 -10.49
CA SER A 149 -16.27 4.21 -10.86
C SER A 149 -15.99 4.03 -12.36
N CYS A 150 -15.00 4.76 -12.88
CA CYS A 150 -14.66 4.76 -14.31
C CYS A 150 -13.27 4.15 -14.57
N GLY A 151 -12.22 4.81 -14.08
CA GLY A 151 -10.85 4.37 -14.31
C GLY A 151 -10.29 4.77 -15.68
N GLY A 152 -8.98 4.57 -15.88
CA GLY A 152 -8.21 5.17 -16.98
C GLY A 152 -8.54 4.66 -18.39
N ARG A 153 -9.26 3.54 -18.50
CA ARG A 153 -9.63 2.94 -19.80
C ARG A 153 -11.11 3.11 -20.14
N SER A 154 -11.82 3.98 -19.41
CA SER A 154 -13.24 4.22 -19.65
C SER A 154 -13.52 4.82 -21.03
N LEU A 155 -12.57 5.54 -21.65
CA LEU A 155 -12.66 5.95 -23.06
C LEU A 155 -13.09 4.80 -24.01
N ARG A 156 -12.56 3.58 -23.81
CA ARG A 156 -12.90 2.41 -24.64
C ARG A 156 -13.97 1.51 -24.01
N TYR A 157 -13.96 1.35 -22.68
CA TYR A 157 -14.77 0.32 -22.00
C TYR A 157 -15.96 0.86 -21.21
N GLY A 158 -16.12 2.18 -21.13
CA GLY A 158 -17.17 2.83 -20.35
C GLY A 158 -16.94 2.76 -18.84
N THR A 159 -18.00 3.04 -18.10
CA THR A 159 -18.06 3.18 -16.65
C THR A 159 -18.49 1.88 -15.97
N MET A 160 -18.55 1.87 -14.63
CA MET A 160 -19.13 0.77 -13.87
C MET A 160 -20.58 0.48 -14.28
N ARG A 161 -21.39 1.52 -14.54
CA ARG A 161 -22.77 1.38 -15.01
C ARG A 161 -22.84 0.62 -16.34
N ASP A 162 -21.97 0.94 -17.29
CA ASP A 162 -21.92 0.29 -18.61
C ASP A 162 -21.54 -1.20 -18.54
N ASN A 163 -20.87 -1.61 -17.45
CA ASN A 163 -20.38 -2.97 -17.25
C ASN A 163 -21.14 -3.74 -16.16
N THR A 164 -22.23 -3.18 -15.61
CA THR A 164 -23.12 -3.83 -14.64
C THR A 164 -24.41 -4.30 -15.33
N LEU A 165 -24.67 -5.61 -15.28
CA LEU A 165 -25.83 -6.24 -15.92
C LEU A 165 -27.02 -6.32 -14.98
N SER A 166 -26.82 -6.75 -13.74
CA SER A 166 -27.85 -6.86 -12.72
C SER A 166 -27.23 -6.76 -11.31
N MET A 167 -28.05 -6.48 -10.30
CA MET A 167 -27.64 -6.42 -8.89
C MET A 167 -28.72 -7.07 -8.01
N LYS A 168 -28.29 -7.86 -7.02
CA LYS A 168 -29.16 -8.25 -5.91
C LYS A 168 -28.88 -7.32 -4.74
N ALA A 169 -29.93 -6.76 -4.13
CA ALA A 169 -29.76 -5.83 -3.02
C ALA A 169 -30.93 -5.92 -2.04
N ALA A 170 -30.65 -5.61 -0.77
CA ALA A 170 -31.67 -5.45 0.27
C ALA A 170 -32.05 -3.99 0.43
N LEU A 171 -33.36 -3.71 0.46
CA LEU A 171 -33.89 -2.41 0.87
C LEU A 171 -33.62 -2.15 2.37
N ALA A 172 -33.95 -0.95 2.84
CA ALA A 172 -33.73 -0.54 4.24
C ALA A 172 -34.44 -1.43 5.28
N ASP A 173 -35.60 -1.99 4.92
CA ASP A 173 -36.36 -2.94 5.75
C ASP A 173 -35.76 -4.37 5.73
N GLY A 174 -34.84 -4.65 4.81
CA GLY A 174 -34.23 -5.97 4.61
C GLY A 174 -34.85 -6.78 3.46
N THR A 175 -35.88 -6.26 2.79
CA THR A 175 -36.50 -6.91 1.63
C THR A 175 -35.49 -7.06 0.50
N LEU A 176 -35.27 -8.30 0.05
CA LEU A 176 -34.34 -8.62 -1.03
C LEU A 176 -35.01 -8.49 -2.40
N LEU A 177 -34.40 -7.73 -3.29
CA LEU A 177 -34.87 -7.52 -4.65
C LEU A 177 -33.75 -7.77 -5.67
N ASP A 178 -34.16 -8.23 -6.85
CA ASP A 178 -33.32 -8.37 -8.03
C ASP A 178 -33.54 -7.16 -8.96
N PHE A 179 -32.49 -6.36 -9.15
CA PHE A 179 -32.49 -5.19 -10.02
C PHE A 179 -31.79 -5.55 -11.33
N GLY A 180 -32.46 -5.33 -12.46
CA GLY A 180 -31.92 -5.71 -13.77
C GLY A 180 -32.75 -5.14 -14.92
N PRO A 181 -32.55 -5.67 -16.15
CA PRO A 181 -33.37 -5.31 -17.31
C PRO A 181 -34.86 -5.60 -17.07
N LEU A 182 -35.70 -4.59 -17.23
CA LEU A 182 -37.13 -4.63 -16.97
C LEU A 182 -37.91 -3.98 -18.14
N PRO A 183 -38.90 -4.68 -18.74
CA PRO A 183 -39.76 -4.11 -19.78
C PRO A 183 -40.61 -2.94 -19.27
N ARG A 184 -40.83 -1.93 -20.10
CA ARG A 184 -41.65 -0.75 -19.73
C ARG A 184 -43.16 -1.00 -19.75
N ASP A 185 -43.62 -2.08 -20.38
CA ASP A 185 -45.03 -2.46 -20.49
C ASP A 185 -45.64 -2.95 -19.16
N GLN A 186 -44.84 -2.98 -18.09
CA GLN A 186 -45.22 -3.39 -16.74
C GLN A 186 -45.68 -4.86 -16.62
N ALA A 187 -45.40 -5.69 -17.64
CA ALA A 187 -45.68 -7.12 -17.60
C ALA A 187 -44.56 -7.86 -16.83
N TRP A 188 -44.59 -7.80 -15.49
CA TRP A 188 -43.54 -8.35 -14.62
C TRP A 188 -44.03 -9.53 -13.77
N PRO A 189 -44.25 -10.72 -14.36
CA PRO A 189 -44.83 -11.86 -13.64
C PRO A 189 -43.96 -12.35 -12.47
N ASN A 190 -42.65 -12.07 -12.51
CA ASN A 190 -41.67 -12.53 -11.52
C ASN A 190 -41.24 -11.44 -10.51
N VAL A 191 -41.89 -10.28 -10.52
CA VAL A 191 -41.63 -9.21 -9.54
C VAL A 191 -42.84 -9.11 -8.61
N GLU A 192 -42.62 -9.45 -7.35
CA GLU A 192 -43.62 -9.38 -6.28
C GLU A 192 -43.63 -7.99 -5.62
N GLU A 193 -44.65 -7.70 -4.82
CA GLU A 193 -44.66 -6.52 -3.96
C GLU A 193 -43.70 -6.70 -2.78
N PRO A 194 -43.02 -5.64 -2.31
CA PRO A 194 -43.14 -4.22 -2.71
C PRO A 194 -42.29 -3.81 -3.93
N GLY A 195 -41.55 -4.75 -4.54
CA GLY A 195 -40.64 -4.44 -5.64
C GLY A 195 -41.36 -3.95 -6.90
N ARG A 196 -42.55 -4.50 -7.18
CA ARG A 196 -43.37 -4.10 -8.34
C ARG A 196 -43.83 -2.65 -8.22
N ASP A 197 -44.36 -2.23 -7.07
CA ASP A 197 -44.74 -0.85 -6.81
C ASP A 197 -43.55 0.11 -6.92
N LEU A 198 -42.40 -0.24 -6.34
CA LEU A 198 -41.18 0.55 -6.45
C LEU A 198 -40.76 0.75 -7.91
N PHE A 199 -40.68 -0.33 -8.69
CA PHE A 199 -40.22 -0.27 -10.08
C PHE A 199 -41.18 0.52 -10.97
N ARG A 200 -42.50 0.36 -10.78
CA ARG A 200 -43.50 1.15 -11.50
C ARG A 200 -43.30 2.64 -11.27
N ASP A 201 -43.08 3.02 -10.01
CA ASP A 201 -43.03 4.43 -9.64
C ASP A 201 -41.71 5.08 -10.09
N LEU A 202 -40.60 4.34 -10.08
CA LEU A 202 -39.33 4.77 -10.69
C LEU A 202 -39.47 5.03 -12.21
N LEU A 203 -40.13 4.13 -12.94
CA LEU A 203 -40.35 4.31 -14.38
C LEU A 203 -41.33 5.45 -14.68
N ALA A 204 -42.32 5.67 -13.80
CA ALA A 204 -43.23 6.81 -13.89
C ALA A 204 -42.47 8.13 -13.68
N LEU A 205 -41.61 8.21 -12.67
CA LEU A 205 -40.72 9.36 -12.44
C LEU A 205 -39.82 9.61 -13.66
N GLY A 206 -39.17 8.57 -14.19
CA GLY A 206 -38.34 8.70 -15.39
C GLY A 206 -39.11 9.19 -16.62
N SER A 207 -40.38 8.83 -16.76
CA SER A 207 -41.25 9.33 -17.84
C SER A 207 -41.62 10.80 -17.63
N ARG A 208 -41.97 11.15 -16.41
CA ARG A 208 -42.37 12.49 -15.98
C ARG A 208 -41.24 13.50 -16.17
N GLU A 209 -40.01 13.10 -15.82
CA GLU A 209 -38.84 13.98 -15.75
C GLU A 209 -37.91 13.88 -16.97
N ALA A 210 -38.26 13.08 -17.98
CA ALA A 210 -37.40 12.82 -19.14
C ALA A 210 -36.84 14.09 -19.80
N ARG A 211 -37.66 15.13 -19.93
CA ARG A 211 -37.25 16.41 -20.51
C ARG A 211 -36.29 17.18 -19.60
N GLU A 212 -36.60 17.29 -18.30
CA GLU A 212 -35.74 18.01 -17.35
C GLU A 212 -34.38 17.32 -17.24
N ILE A 213 -34.36 15.98 -17.20
CA ILE A 213 -33.13 15.20 -17.18
C ILE A 213 -32.29 15.49 -18.42
N ALA A 214 -32.88 15.47 -19.61
CA ALA A 214 -32.16 15.78 -20.86
C ALA A 214 -31.58 17.21 -20.89
N GLU A 215 -32.28 18.17 -20.29
CA GLU A 215 -31.84 19.58 -20.24
C GLU A 215 -30.77 19.84 -19.17
N ARG A 216 -30.83 19.14 -18.03
CA ARG A 216 -29.98 19.41 -16.84
C ARG A 216 -28.77 18.50 -16.71
N PHE A 217 -28.85 17.26 -17.17
CA PHE A 217 -27.76 16.30 -16.97
C PHE A 217 -26.60 16.60 -17.93
N PRO A 218 -25.35 16.70 -17.43
CA PRO A 218 -24.18 16.84 -18.28
C PRO A 218 -24.05 15.68 -19.26
N GLN A 219 -23.64 15.99 -20.49
CA GLN A 219 -23.47 15.03 -21.59
C GLN A 219 -22.03 14.51 -21.74
N VAL A 220 -21.16 14.85 -20.78
CA VAL A 220 -19.81 14.29 -20.71
C VAL A 220 -19.86 12.80 -20.35
N GLN A 221 -18.92 12.01 -20.86
CA GLN A 221 -18.89 10.57 -20.63
C GLN A 221 -18.79 10.21 -19.13
N ARG A 222 -17.96 10.95 -18.40
CA ARG A 222 -17.75 10.76 -16.96
C ARG A 222 -18.65 11.70 -16.17
N ARG A 223 -19.82 11.20 -15.80
CA ARG A 223 -20.81 11.89 -14.98
C ARG A 223 -21.41 10.91 -13.99
N VAL A 224 -21.07 11.07 -12.72
CA VAL A 224 -21.47 10.14 -11.65
C VAL A 224 -22.22 10.82 -10.50
N GLY A 225 -22.42 12.15 -10.60
CA GLY A 225 -23.10 12.90 -9.54
C GLY A 225 -24.61 12.67 -9.50
N GLY A 226 -25.15 12.55 -8.29
CA GLY A 226 -26.55 12.25 -8.00
C GLY A 226 -26.95 10.82 -8.37
N TYR A 227 -28.24 10.52 -8.27
CA TYR A 227 -28.76 9.25 -8.78
C TYR A 227 -28.85 9.26 -10.30
N ASN A 228 -28.62 8.11 -10.93
CA ASN A 228 -28.73 7.89 -12.38
C ASN A 228 -30.18 7.93 -12.89
N LEU A 229 -30.92 9.02 -12.68
CA LEU A 229 -32.33 9.16 -13.11
C LEU A 229 -32.49 9.02 -14.63
N ASP A 230 -31.45 9.35 -15.40
CA ASP A 230 -31.41 9.15 -16.84
C ASP A 230 -31.59 7.67 -17.24
N ALA A 231 -31.23 6.73 -16.35
CA ALA A 231 -31.47 5.30 -16.54
C ALA A 231 -32.96 4.91 -16.52
N LEU A 232 -33.83 5.77 -15.99
CA LEU A 232 -35.28 5.54 -15.85
C LEU A 232 -36.08 6.11 -17.02
N THR A 233 -35.45 6.97 -17.84
CA THR A 233 -36.10 7.66 -18.95
C THR A 233 -36.48 6.69 -20.09
N PRO A 234 -37.49 7.01 -20.92
CA PRO A 234 -37.96 6.13 -21.99
C PRO A 234 -36.99 6.13 -23.20
N ASN A 235 -35.91 5.35 -23.13
CA ASN A 235 -34.89 5.23 -24.19
C ASN A 235 -34.97 3.89 -24.95
N GLY A 236 -36.14 3.25 -24.95
CA GLY A 236 -36.37 1.94 -25.57
C GLY A 236 -37.45 1.14 -24.84
N PRO A 237 -37.68 -0.13 -25.22
CA PRO A 237 -38.70 -0.97 -24.60
C PRO A 237 -38.30 -1.51 -23.21
N VAL A 238 -37.03 -1.42 -22.83
CA VAL A 238 -36.46 -2.00 -21.61
C VAL A 238 -35.58 -0.97 -20.90
N ASN A 239 -35.71 -0.85 -19.57
CA ASN A 239 -34.81 -0.10 -18.70
C ASN A 239 -34.05 -1.06 -17.79
N ASN A 240 -32.78 -0.79 -17.49
CA ASN A 240 -32.05 -1.58 -16.49
C ASN A 240 -32.10 -0.90 -15.12
N LEU A 241 -32.88 -1.46 -14.20
CA LEU A 241 -33.06 -0.88 -12.87
C LEU A 241 -31.83 -1.05 -11.96
N ALA A 242 -30.87 -1.92 -12.28
CA ALA A 242 -29.60 -1.97 -11.54
C ALA A 242 -28.86 -0.64 -11.61
N HIS A 243 -29.04 0.12 -12.70
CA HIS A 243 -28.33 1.37 -12.94
C HIS A 243 -28.70 2.48 -11.96
N ILE A 244 -29.86 2.42 -11.29
CA ILE A 244 -30.21 3.37 -10.22
C ILE A 244 -29.38 3.13 -8.95
N LEU A 245 -28.95 1.87 -8.72
CA LEU A 245 -28.12 1.51 -7.58
C LEU A 245 -26.64 1.79 -7.83
N VAL A 246 -26.20 1.75 -9.08
CA VAL A 246 -24.84 2.18 -9.46
C VAL A 246 -24.73 3.70 -9.25
N GLY A 247 -23.75 4.15 -8.47
CA GLY A 247 -23.60 5.56 -8.07
C GLY A 247 -24.43 5.97 -6.86
N SER A 248 -25.21 5.06 -6.25
CA SER A 248 -26.06 5.39 -5.09
C SER A 248 -25.30 5.51 -3.76
N GLU A 249 -24.00 5.23 -3.71
CA GLU A 249 -23.17 5.35 -2.50
C GLU A 249 -23.70 4.59 -1.27
N GLY A 250 -24.50 3.55 -1.50
CA GLY A 250 -25.13 2.76 -0.44
C GLY A 250 -26.26 3.49 0.31
N THR A 251 -26.82 4.55 -0.27
CA THR A 251 -27.95 5.28 0.31
C THR A 251 -29.31 4.65 -0.03
N LEU A 252 -29.42 3.88 -1.12
CA LEU A 252 -30.70 3.30 -1.55
C LEU A 252 -30.89 1.86 -1.09
N ALA A 253 -29.86 1.02 -1.20
CA ALA A 253 -29.95 -0.39 -0.86
C ALA A 253 -28.58 -0.97 -0.47
N PHE A 254 -28.60 -2.05 0.31
CA PHE A 254 -27.41 -2.84 0.63
C PHE A 254 -27.18 -3.89 -0.46
N THR A 255 -26.16 -3.70 -1.29
CA THR A 255 -25.82 -4.64 -2.37
C THR A 255 -25.28 -5.95 -1.81
N THR A 256 -25.84 -7.08 -2.27
CA THR A 256 -25.42 -8.43 -1.87
C THR A 256 -24.72 -9.19 -2.99
N GLN A 257 -25.07 -8.92 -4.26
CA GLN A 257 -24.42 -9.50 -5.44
C GLN A 257 -24.42 -8.50 -6.60
N VAL A 258 -23.40 -8.59 -7.47
CA VAL A 258 -23.30 -7.81 -8.71
C VAL A 258 -23.00 -8.75 -9.87
N GLU A 259 -23.80 -8.69 -10.93
CA GLU A 259 -23.53 -9.37 -12.19
C GLU A 259 -22.81 -8.43 -13.16
N LEU A 260 -21.66 -8.86 -13.65
CA LEU A 260 -20.73 -8.07 -14.43
C LEU A 260 -20.60 -8.60 -15.86
N LYS A 261 -20.45 -7.66 -16.80
CA LYS A 261 -20.01 -7.94 -18.17
C LYS A 261 -18.48 -8.07 -18.20
N LEU A 262 -17.99 -9.12 -18.84
CA LEU A 262 -16.56 -9.41 -19.00
C LEU A 262 -16.11 -9.16 -20.44
N TRP A 263 -14.81 -8.90 -20.59
CA TRP A 263 -14.17 -8.59 -21.85
C TRP A 263 -13.00 -9.54 -22.12
N PRO A 264 -12.63 -9.79 -23.39
CA PRO A 264 -11.39 -10.49 -23.73
C PRO A 264 -10.17 -9.75 -23.18
N LEU A 265 -9.14 -10.50 -22.77
CA LEU A 265 -7.87 -9.91 -22.36
C LEU A 265 -7.29 -8.99 -23.43
N LEU A 266 -6.66 -7.91 -22.98
CA LEU A 266 -5.92 -7.01 -23.85
C LEU A 266 -4.73 -7.74 -24.48
N GLY A 267 -4.52 -7.49 -25.78
CA GLY A 267 -3.34 -7.91 -26.52
C GLY A 267 -2.09 -7.09 -26.17
N PRO A 268 -1.06 -7.11 -27.03
CA PRO A 268 0.12 -6.28 -26.90
C PRO A 268 -0.23 -4.79 -26.79
N LYS A 269 0.64 -4.01 -26.16
CA LYS A 269 0.44 -2.59 -25.92
C LYS A 269 1.66 -1.77 -26.31
N VAL A 270 1.43 -0.51 -26.65
CA VAL A 270 2.49 0.49 -26.81
C VAL A 270 2.09 1.82 -26.18
N PHE A 271 3.09 2.58 -25.76
CA PHE A 271 2.92 3.85 -25.07
C PHE A 271 3.63 4.93 -25.87
N GLY A 272 2.95 6.07 -26.08
CA GLY A 272 3.57 7.30 -26.55
C GLY A 272 3.55 8.34 -25.45
N VAL A 273 4.73 8.75 -24.97
CA VAL A 273 4.86 9.78 -23.93
C VAL A 273 5.05 11.14 -24.59
N CYS A 274 3.96 11.87 -24.75
CA CYS A 274 3.93 13.19 -25.39
C CYS A 274 4.39 14.26 -24.39
N HIS A 275 5.44 15.00 -24.73
CA HIS A 275 6.02 16.06 -23.91
C HIS A 275 5.50 17.42 -24.34
N PHE A 276 5.23 18.29 -23.38
CA PHE A 276 4.75 19.65 -23.62
C PHE A 276 5.51 20.65 -22.74
N GLY A 277 6.04 21.71 -23.37
CA GLY A 277 6.60 22.86 -22.65
C GLY A 277 5.55 23.84 -22.15
N SER A 278 4.25 23.57 -22.32
CA SER A 278 3.15 24.36 -21.76
C SER A 278 2.01 23.45 -21.32
N PHE A 279 1.52 23.64 -20.09
CA PHE A 279 0.37 22.91 -19.59
C PHE A 279 -0.91 23.17 -20.40
N TYR A 280 -1.13 24.41 -20.85
CA TYR A 280 -2.28 24.79 -21.67
C TYR A 280 -2.33 23.99 -22.97
N GLU A 281 -1.18 23.92 -23.67
CA GLU A 281 -1.04 23.24 -24.95
C GLU A 281 -1.18 21.71 -24.79
N ALA A 282 -0.78 21.15 -23.65
CA ALA A 282 -1.06 19.75 -23.33
C ALA A 282 -2.57 19.49 -23.22
N MET A 283 -3.29 20.33 -22.47
CA MET A 283 -4.74 20.19 -22.30
C MET A 283 -5.51 20.39 -23.61
N ASP A 284 -5.06 21.31 -24.46
CA ASP A 284 -5.63 21.52 -25.80
C ASP A 284 -5.39 20.30 -26.70
N ALA A 285 -4.18 19.73 -26.68
CA ALA A 285 -3.83 18.57 -27.50
C ALA A 285 -4.72 17.33 -27.23
N ALA A 286 -5.23 17.15 -26.02
CA ALA A 286 -6.05 16.00 -25.63
C ALA A 286 -7.23 15.75 -26.61
N GLN A 287 -7.92 16.81 -27.06
CA GLN A 287 -9.05 16.70 -28.00
C GLN A 287 -8.65 16.16 -29.38
N HIS A 288 -7.37 16.31 -29.76
CA HIS A 288 -6.81 15.82 -31.01
C HIS A 288 -6.31 14.39 -30.84
N LEU A 289 -5.63 14.10 -29.74
CA LEU A 289 -5.05 12.78 -29.46
C LEU A 289 -6.12 11.68 -29.37
N VAL A 290 -7.27 11.96 -28.76
CA VAL A 290 -8.37 10.97 -28.66
C VAL A 290 -8.92 10.52 -30.01
N LYS A 291 -8.76 11.31 -31.08
CA LYS A 291 -9.21 10.96 -32.44
C LYS A 291 -8.44 9.78 -33.02
N LEU A 292 -7.24 9.48 -32.49
CA LEU A 292 -6.47 8.28 -32.84
C LEU A 292 -7.05 6.99 -32.23
N LYS A 293 -8.09 7.09 -31.39
CA LYS A 293 -8.76 6.00 -30.67
C LYS A 293 -7.85 5.20 -29.70
N PRO A 294 -7.02 5.87 -28.87
CA PRO A 294 -6.27 5.18 -27.82
C PRO A 294 -7.21 4.50 -26.81
N ILE A 295 -6.65 3.66 -25.93
CA ILE A 295 -7.40 3.16 -24.77
C ILE A 295 -7.36 4.10 -23.57
N ALA A 296 -6.33 4.96 -23.49
CA ALA A 296 -6.18 5.96 -22.44
C ALA A 296 -5.31 7.14 -22.91
N VAL A 297 -5.59 8.34 -22.40
CA VAL A 297 -4.70 9.51 -22.46
C VAL A 297 -4.59 10.11 -21.06
N GLU A 298 -3.44 9.95 -20.43
CA GLU A 298 -3.22 10.26 -19.01
C GLU A 298 -2.27 11.44 -18.83
N LEU A 299 -2.64 12.41 -18.00
CA LEU A 299 -1.81 13.58 -17.66
C LEU A 299 -0.90 13.31 -16.47
N VAL A 300 0.35 13.75 -16.60
CA VAL A 300 1.30 13.95 -15.50
C VAL A 300 1.86 15.37 -15.57
N ASP A 301 1.69 16.17 -14.52
CA ASP A 301 2.26 17.53 -14.45
C ASP A 301 3.72 17.57 -13.97
N SER A 302 4.34 18.73 -14.17
CA SER A 302 5.70 19.04 -13.68
C SER A 302 5.92 18.78 -12.18
N THR A 303 4.89 18.94 -11.33
CA THR A 303 5.03 18.72 -9.89
C THR A 303 5.12 17.23 -9.57
N MET A 304 4.29 16.40 -10.20
CA MET A 304 4.35 14.95 -10.08
C MET A 304 5.67 14.40 -10.64
N ILE A 305 6.19 14.96 -11.73
CA ILE A 305 7.51 14.62 -12.28
C ILE A 305 8.62 14.93 -11.26
N ALA A 306 8.62 16.14 -10.69
CA ALA A 306 9.62 16.56 -9.70
C ALA A 306 9.60 15.65 -8.45
N LEU A 307 8.41 15.41 -7.88
CA LEU A 307 8.27 14.48 -6.75
C LEU A 307 8.68 13.05 -7.11
N GLY A 308 8.39 12.61 -8.34
CA GLY A 308 8.82 11.31 -8.86
C GLY A 308 10.35 11.14 -8.90
N ARG A 309 11.09 12.20 -9.23
CA ARG A 309 12.57 12.21 -9.23
C ARG A 309 13.16 12.04 -7.83
N ASP A 310 12.48 12.54 -6.80
CA ASP A 310 12.89 12.42 -5.40
C ASP A 310 12.52 11.07 -4.76
N ILE A 311 11.60 10.33 -5.39
CA ILE A 311 11.17 9.02 -4.92
C ILE A 311 12.01 7.94 -5.60
N ALA A 312 12.88 7.30 -4.83
CA ALA A 312 13.84 6.33 -5.35
C ALA A 312 13.23 5.09 -6.06
N MET A 313 11.92 4.82 -5.96
CA MET A 313 11.28 3.74 -6.74
C MET A 313 10.83 4.19 -8.13
N PHE A 314 10.60 5.50 -8.32
CA PHE A 314 10.11 6.08 -9.58
C PHE A 314 11.20 6.81 -10.36
N LYS A 315 12.27 7.25 -9.69
CA LYS A 315 13.41 7.91 -10.32
C LYS A 315 13.91 7.20 -11.60
N PRO A 316 14.14 5.86 -11.62
CA PRO A 316 14.59 5.19 -12.84
C PRO A 316 13.59 5.28 -14.00
N THR A 317 12.29 5.20 -13.70
CA THR A 317 11.23 5.34 -14.70
C THR A 317 11.25 6.75 -15.31
N ILE A 318 11.36 7.78 -14.46
CA ILE A 318 11.41 9.18 -14.91
C ILE A 318 12.64 9.42 -15.78
N GLU A 319 13.82 8.96 -15.35
CA GLU A 319 15.06 9.10 -16.11
C GLU A 319 15.03 8.38 -17.47
N ALA A 320 14.27 7.27 -17.56
CA ALA A 320 14.15 6.51 -18.80
C ALA A 320 13.27 7.18 -19.86
N VAL A 321 12.23 7.94 -19.45
CA VAL A 321 11.18 8.40 -20.39
C VAL A 321 11.01 9.92 -20.48
N VAL A 322 11.46 10.66 -19.47
CA VAL A 322 11.28 12.12 -19.42
C VAL A 322 12.50 12.84 -19.99
N ARG A 323 12.29 13.61 -21.05
CA ARG A 323 13.32 14.48 -21.66
C ARG A 323 13.16 15.90 -21.15
N GLY A 324 14.26 16.53 -20.75
CA GLY A 324 14.28 17.93 -20.32
C GLY A 324 13.39 18.22 -19.10
N GLU A 325 12.78 19.40 -19.09
CA GLU A 325 11.90 19.89 -18.01
C GLU A 325 10.52 20.26 -18.58
N PRO A 326 9.69 19.28 -18.97
CA PRO A 326 8.36 19.54 -19.51
C PRO A 326 7.44 20.12 -18.42
N ASP A 327 6.53 21.01 -18.81
CA ASP A 327 5.47 21.49 -17.92
C ASP A 327 4.40 20.40 -17.71
N ALA A 328 4.20 19.52 -18.71
CA ALA A 328 3.27 18.39 -18.68
C ALA A 328 3.68 17.26 -19.63
N LEU A 329 3.22 16.05 -19.30
CA LEU A 329 3.24 14.86 -20.16
C LEU A 329 1.82 14.36 -20.39
N LEU A 330 1.51 13.94 -21.62
CA LEU A 330 0.36 13.09 -21.91
C LEU A 330 0.85 11.69 -22.30
N ILE A 331 0.50 10.69 -21.51
CA ILE A 331 0.80 9.29 -21.76
C ILE A 331 -0.36 8.69 -22.56
N VAL A 332 -0.11 8.35 -23.82
CA VAL A 332 -1.09 7.76 -24.73
C VAL A 332 -0.87 6.25 -24.79
N GLU A 333 -1.85 5.46 -24.37
CA GLU A 333 -1.80 3.99 -24.39
C GLU A 333 -2.61 3.45 -25.58
N PHE A 334 -1.99 2.62 -26.41
CA PHE A 334 -2.67 1.85 -27.46
C PHE A 334 -2.61 0.35 -27.14
N ALA A 335 -3.68 -0.36 -27.46
CA ALA A 335 -3.81 -1.81 -27.30
C ALA A 335 -4.67 -2.37 -28.43
N GLU A 336 -4.08 -2.41 -29.63
CA GLU A 336 -4.66 -3.01 -30.82
C GLU A 336 -4.40 -4.52 -30.86
N GLU A 337 -5.05 -5.23 -31.80
CA GLU A 337 -4.99 -6.69 -31.88
C GLU A 337 -3.57 -7.23 -32.16
N THR A 338 -2.75 -6.46 -32.88
CA THR A 338 -1.39 -6.85 -33.29
C THR A 338 -0.36 -5.78 -32.91
N GLN A 339 0.89 -6.21 -32.74
CA GLN A 339 1.99 -5.30 -32.45
C GLN A 339 2.24 -4.31 -33.61
N ASP A 340 2.09 -4.74 -34.87
CA ASP A 340 2.26 -3.86 -36.03
C ASP A 340 1.19 -2.77 -36.08
N ALA A 341 -0.06 -3.09 -35.74
CA ALA A 341 -1.13 -2.10 -35.64
C ALA A 341 -0.83 -1.06 -34.53
N ASN A 342 -0.31 -1.52 -33.39
CA ASN A 342 0.15 -0.66 -32.31
C ASN A 342 1.29 0.28 -32.77
N LEU A 343 2.31 -0.24 -33.45
CA LEU A 343 3.42 0.56 -33.97
C LEU A 343 2.95 1.59 -35.02
N ALA A 344 1.98 1.24 -35.86
CA ALA A 344 1.37 2.17 -36.80
C ALA A 344 0.63 3.32 -36.07
N LYS A 345 -0.08 3.02 -34.97
CA LYS A 345 -0.70 4.04 -34.11
C LYS A 345 0.31 4.97 -33.47
N LEU A 346 1.45 4.44 -33.03
CA LEU A 346 2.52 5.24 -32.45
C LEU A 346 3.13 6.20 -33.49
N LYS A 347 3.33 5.74 -34.73
CA LYS A 347 3.76 6.61 -35.82
C LYS A 347 2.75 7.72 -36.11
N GLN A 348 1.45 7.40 -36.16
CA GLN A 348 0.38 8.40 -36.34
C GLN A 348 0.37 9.44 -35.20
N LEU A 349 0.68 9.02 -33.97
CA LEU A 349 0.80 9.92 -32.83
C LEU A 349 1.97 10.89 -32.99
N VAL A 350 3.13 10.42 -33.45
CA VAL A 350 4.30 11.25 -33.75
C VAL A 350 3.98 12.27 -34.84
N GLU A 351 3.35 11.82 -35.94
CA GLU A 351 2.92 12.68 -37.05
C GLU A 351 1.94 13.76 -36.56
N LEU A 352 0.90 13.36 -35.80
CA LEU A 352 -0.07 14.30 -35.23
C LEU A 352 0.59 15.35 -34.31
N MET A 353 1.52 14.95 -33.44
CA MET A 353 2.23 15.90 -32.57
C MET A 353 3.06 16.89 -33.39
N SER A 354 3.67 16.45 -34.49
CA SER A 354 4.38 17.33 -35.42
C SER A 354 3.42 18.29 -36.13
N ASP A 355 2.26 17.81 -36.59
CA ASP A 355 1.24 18.62 -37.27
C ASP A 355 0.65 19.70 -36.34
N LEU A 356 0.56 19.43 -35.04
CA LEU A 356 0.19 20.40 -34.00
C LEU A 356 1.32 21.42 -33.67
N GLY A 357 2.48 21.27 -34.31
CA GLY A 357 3.63 22.15 -34.23
C GLY A 357 4.62 21.84 -33.11
N PHE A 358 4.53 20.67 -32.44
CA PHE A 358 5.47 20.33 -31.37
C PHE A 358 6.79 19.78 -31.92
N ASN A 359 7.89 20.40 -31.51
CA ASN A 359 9.24 19.93 -31.84
C ASN A 359 10.23 20.23 -30.70
N TRP A 360 11.23 19.38 -30.51
CA TRP A 360 12.27 19.55 -29.48
C TRP A 360 13.12 20.81 -29.66
N GLY A 361 13.19 21.39 -30.86
CA GLY A 361 13.91 22.64 -31.15
C GLY A 361 13.04 23.91 -31.08
N ASN A 362 11.73 23.79 -30.85
CA ASN A 362 10.82 24.94 -30.85
C ASN A 362 10.86 25.71 -29.51
N PRO A 363 10.36 26.96 -29.48
CA PRO A 363 10.20 27.72 -28.23
C PRO A 363 9.28 27.01 -27.24
N LYS A 364 9.44 27.30 -25.94
CA LYS A 364 8.77 26.61 -24.82
C LYS A 364 7.29 26.26 -25.07
N ARG A 365 6.49 27.19 -25.60
CA ARG A 365 5.06 26.96 -25.87
C ARG A 365 4.79 25.76 -26.81
N LYS A 366 5.60 25.58 -27.85
CA LYS A 366 5.50 24.49 -28.84
C LYS A 366 6.69 23.53 -28.75
N TRP A 367 7.38 23.53 -27.62
CA TRP A 367 8.48 22.61 -27.34
C TRP A 367 7.91 21.24 -26.93
N GLY A 368 8.50 20.18 -27.45
CA GLY A 368 8.18 18.81 -27.07
C GLY A 368 8.06 17.86 -28.26
N GLY A 369 7.69 16.62 -27.97
CA GLY A 369 7.56 15.54 -28.94
C GLY A 369 7.15 14.25 -28.25
N VAL A 370 7.24 13.12 -28.95
CA VAL A 370 6.86 11.81 -28.42
C VAL A 370 8.10 11.00 -28.06
N VAL A 371 8.07 10.32 -26.91
CA VAL A 371 8.99 9.23 -26.59
C VAL A 371 8.22 7.92 -26.73
N ASP A 372 8.69 7.08 -27.65
CA ASP A 372 8.13 5.78 -27.96
C ASP A 372 8.54 4.76 -26.90
N VAL A 373 7.58 4.03 -26.33
CA VAL A 373 7.84 3.01 -25.30
C VAL A 373 7.19 1.69 -25.69
N THR A 374 8.02 0.73 -26.06
CA THR A 374 7.59 -0.59 -26.54
C THR A 374 8.00 -1.72 -25.59
N GLU A 375 8.95 -1.48 -24.69
CA GLU A 375 9.41 -2.47 -23.72
C GLU A 375 8.37 -2.68 -22.61
N PRO A 376 7.83 -3.91 -22.42
CA PRO A 376 6.78 -4.16 -21.42
C PRO A 376 7.17 -3.78 -19.99
N ALA A 377 8.46 -3.89 -19.63
CA ALA A 377 8.95 -3.52 -18.32
C ALA A 377 8.86 -2.01 -18.05
N ILE A 378 9.16 -1.18 -19.05
CA ILE A 378 9.05 0.29 -18.94
C ILE A 378 7.58 0.69 -18.96
N GLN A 379 6.75 0.06 -19.79
CA GLN A 379 5.29 0.28 -19.81
C GLN A 379 4.66 0.02 -18.44
N ALA A 380 4.98 -1.12 -17.81
CA ALA A 380 4.52 -1.43 -16.46
C ALA A 380 4.98 -0.38 -15.43
N ALA A 381 6.24 0.07 -15.51
CA ALA A 381 6.78 1.08 -14.62
C ALA A 381 6.10 2.46 -14.79
N ILE A 382 5.73 2.84 -16.02
CA ILE A 382 4.95 4.06 -16.29
C ILE A 382 3.54 3.92 -15.70
N THR A 383 2.87 2.78 -15.91
CA THR A 383 1.54 2.51 -15.33
C THR A 383 1.58 2.58 -13.80
N ASP A 384 2.59 1.99 -13.17
CA ASP A 384 2.78 2.02 -11.72
C ASP A 384 3.00 3.45 -11.20
N PHE A 385 3.79 4.26 -11.90
CA PHE A 385 4.00 5.67 -11.57
C PHE A 385 2.70 6.48 -11.67
N ARG A 386 1.97 6.37 -12.80
CA ARG A 386 0.70 7.08 -13.02
C ARG A 386 -0.37 6.66 -12.01
N THR A 387 -0.47 5.36 -11.71
CA THR A 387 -1.40 4.80 -10.72
C THR A 387 -1.07 5.26 -9.30
N SER A 388 0.21 5.56 -9.04
CA SER A 388 0.69 6.07 -7.76
C SER A 388 0.54 7.58 -7.57
N GLY A 389 -0.01 8.31 -8.55
CA GLY A 389 -0.11 9.78 -8.56
C GLY A 389 -0.60 10.37 -7.25
N LEU A 390 -1.74 9.89 -6.73
CA LEU A 390 -2.26 10.31 -5.42
C LEU A 390 -1.22 10.21 -4.29
N ASN A 391 -0.52 9.07 -4.19
CA ASN A 391 0.46 8.85 -3.13
C ASN A 391 1.70 9.73 -3.29
N ILE A 392 2.13 9.93 -4.54
CA ILE A 392 3.28 10.79 -4.87
C ILE A 392 2.96 12.22 -4.46
N MET A 393 1.79 12.75 -4.82
CA MET A 393 1.36 14.10 -4.40
C MET A 393 1.30 14.23 -2.87
N MET A 394 0.78 13.21 -2.19
CA MET A 394 0.67 13.20 -0.73
C MET A 394 2.01 13.02 0.00
N SER A 395 3.12 12.83 -0.71
CA SER A 395 4.48 12.69 -0.12
C SER A 395 5.09 14.03 0.33
N MET A 396 4.50 15.17 -0.03
CA MET A 396 4.99 16.51 0.35
C MET A 396 5.14 16.66 1.87
N LYS A 397 6.34 17.03 2.34
CA LYS A 397 6.68 17.12 3.77
C LYS A 397 6.52 18.53 4.35
N GLN A 398 5.36 19.14 4.10
CA GLN A 398 5.02 20.48 4.60
C GLN A 398 3.70 20.44 5.40
N GLU A 399 3.39 21.52 6.10
CA GLU A 399 2.16 21.62 6.92
C GLU A 399 0.89 21.55 6.08
N GLY A 400 0.87 22.27 4.95
CA GLY A 400 -0.19 22.19 3.95
C GLY A 400 -0.11 20.90 3.12
N LYS A 401 -1.24 20.29 2.82
CA LYS A 401 -1.32 19.05 2.04
C LYS A 401 -2.21 19.23 0.81
N PRO A 402 -1.98 18.47 -0.27
CA PRO A 402 -2.92 18.41 -1.38
C PRO A 402 -4.29 17.86 -0.91
N VAL A 403 -5.33 18.69 -0.97
CA VAL A 403 -6.69 18.32 -0.51
C VAL A 403 -7.58 17.93 -1.70
N SER A 404 -8.32 16.82 -1.55
CA SER A 404 -9.30 16.34 -2.52
C SER A 404 -10.65 17.02 -2.31
N PHE A 405 -11.03 17.96 -3.17
CA PHE A 405 -12.42 18.45 -3.18
C PHE A 405 -12.92 18.87 -4.57
N VAL A 406 -12.06 19.53 -5.35
CA VAL A 406 -12.32 19.84 -6.77
C VAL A 406 -11.74 18.81 -7.74
N GLU A 407 -11.14 17.73 -7.23
CA GLU A 407 -10.31 16.79 -8.00
C GLU A 407 -11.05 15.77 -8.89
N ASP A 408 -12.29 16.07 -9.27
CA ASP A 408 -13.13 15.12 -10.01
C ASP A 408 -14.04 15.83 -11.01
N CYS A 409 -13.64 17.03 -11.44
CA CYS A 409 -14.41 17.79 -12.40
C CYS A 409 -14.12 17.29 -13.82
N ALA A 410 -15.17 16.97 -14.57
CA ALA A 410 -15.11 16.60 -15.97
C ALA A 410 -15.69 17.71 -16.85
N VAL A 411 -14.97 18.18 -17.87
CA VAL A 411 -15.47 19.15 -18.85
C VAL A 411 -15.31 18.61 -20.27
N PRO A 412 -16.12 19.05 -21.25
CA PRO A 412 -15.90 18.69 -22.65
C PRO A 412 -14.48 19.05 -23.10
N LEU A 413 -13.83 18.16 -23.86
CA LEU A 413 -12.43 18.32 -24.28
C LEU A 413 -12.10 19.67 -24.95
N PRO A 414 -12.96 20.26 -25.82
CA PRO A 414 -12.70 21.57 -26.40
C PRO A 414 -12.59 22.71 -25.39
N HIS A 415 -13.07 22.52 -24.16
CA HIS A 415 -13.02 23.50 -23.08
C HIS A 415 -11.92 23.19 -22.04
N LEU A 416 -11.24 22.05 -22.15
CA LEU A 416 -10.30 21.56 -21.11
C LEU A 416 -9.13 22.53 -20.86
N ALA A 417 -8.54 23.06 -21.93
CA ALA A 417 -7.43 24.01 -21.82
C ALA A 417 -7.86 25.33 -21.15
N GLU A 418 -9.03 25.86 -21.53
CA GLU A 418 -9.52 27.11 -20.95
C GLU A 418 -9.98 26.93 -19.49
N TYR A 419 -10.64 25.81 -19.19
CA TYR A 419 -11.03 25.46 -17.83
C TYR A 419 -9.82 25.38 -16.89
N THR A 420 -8.77 24.65 -17.28
CA THR A 420 -7.55 24.52 -16.48
C THR A 420 -6.82 25.85 -16.29
N ASN A 421 -6.78 26.69 -17.32
CA ASN A 421 -6.20 28.02 -17.24
C ASN A 421 -6.93 28.91 -16.23
N ARG A 422 -8.26 28.98 -16.29
CA ARG A 422 -9.07 29.76 -15.34
C ARG A 422 -8.98 29.19 -13.93
N LEU A 423 -8.94 27.87 -13.79
CA LEU A 423 -8.79 27.21 -12.50
C LEU A 423 -7.43 27.53 -11.84
N ASN A 424 -6.35 27.61 -12.62
CA ASN A 424 -5.05 28.10 -12.13
C ASN A 424 -5.12 29.53 -11.57
N GLN A 425 -5.90 30.41 -12.21
CA GLN A 425 -6.11 31.78 -11.72
C GLN A 425 -6.90 31.80 -10.39
N VAL A 426 -7.89 30.92 -10.24
CA VAL A 426 -8.63 30.75 -8.96
C VAL A 426 -7.67 30.32 -7.85
N PHE A 427 -6.79 29.34 -8.08
CA PHE A 427 -5.81 28.96 -7.05
C PHE A 427 -4.87 30.10 -6.69
N ALA A 428 -4.36 30.83 -7.68
CA ALA A 428 -3.49 31.99 -7.46
C ALA A 428 -4.18 33.08 -6.64
N LYS A 429 -5.45 33.39 -6.94
CA LYS A 429 -6.30 34.34 -6.19
C LYS A 429 -6.40 33.97 -4.70
N HIS A 430 -6.48 32.68 -4.39
CA HIS A 430 -6.56 32.15 -3.02
C HIS A 430 -5.19 31.79 -2.40
N GLY A 431 -4.09 32.21 -3.03
CA GLY A 431 -2.73 32.04 -2.49
C GLY A 431 -2.25 30.59 -2.42
N THR A 432 -2.85 29.68 -3.18
CA THR A 432 -2.45 28.27 -3.25
C THR A 432 -2.00 27.89 -4.65
N ARG A 433 -1.40 26.71 -4.79
CA ARG A 433 -0.96 26.15 -6.06
C ARG A 433 -1.63 24.79 -6.25
N PRO A 434 -2.09 24.47 -7.46
CA PRO A 434 -2.61 23.15 -7.75
C PRO A 434 -1.48 22.15 -7.91
N THR A 435 -1.90 20.91 -7.78
CA THR A 435 -1.21 19.75 -8.32
C THR A 435 -2.21 19.02 -9.20
N MET A 436 -1.80 18.69 -10.43
CA MET A 436 -2.71 18.18 -11.46
C MET A 436 -2.20 16.87 -12.06
N TYR A 437 -3.08 15.88 -12.04
CA TYR A 437 -2.99 14.69 -12.88
C TYR A 437 -4.41 14.41 -13.36
N ALA A 438 -4.59 13.71 -14.47
CA ALA A 438 -5.93 13.64 -15.07
C ALA A 438 -6.09 12.45 -16.00
N HIS A 439 -7.35 12.09 -16.19
CA HIS A 439 -7.82 11.32 -17.33
C HIS A 439 -8.14 12.32 -18.45
N ALA A 440 -7.09 12.77 -19.14
CA ALA A 440 -7.18 13.84 -20.12
C ALA A 440 -8.08 13.46 -21.30
N SER A 441 -8.15 12.17 -21.65
CA SER A 441 -9.03 11.66 -22.71
C SER A 441 -10.52 11.88 -22.46
N GLU A 442 -10.94 11.99 -21.21
CA GLU A 442 -12.33 12.13 -20.79
C GLU A 442 -12.62 13.51 -20.21
N GLY A 443 -11.64 14.42 -20.28
CA GLY A 443 -11.73 15.78 -19.75
C GLY A 443 -11.89 15.83 -18.23
N CYS A 444 -11.56 14.75 -17.53
CA CYS A 444 -11.73 14.58 -16.08
C CYS A 444 -10.41 14.84 -15.36
N LEU A 445 -10.36 15.90 -14.56
CA LEU A 445 -9.15 16.36 -13.89
C LEU A 445 -9.10 15.97 -12.42
N HIS A 446 -7.94 15.51 -11.97
CA HIS A 446 -7.61 15.39 -10.56
C HIS A 446 -6.72 16.55 -10.13
N VAL A 447 -7.38 17.59 -9.62
CA VAL A 447 -6.76 18.82 -9.15
C VAL A 447 -6.82 18.92 -7.63
N ARG A 448 -5.66 19.07 -6.98
CA ARG A 448 -5.56 19.25 -5.54
C ARG A 448 -4.77 20.51 -5.18
N PRO A 449 -5.40 21.54 -4.61
CA PRO A 449 -4.67 22.65 -4.03
C PRO A 449 -4.01 22.23 -2.71
N VAL A 450 -2.88 22.87 -2.41
CA VAL A 450 -2.14 22.67 -1.16
C VAL A 450 -2.73 23.57 -0.08
N LEU A 451 -3.37 22.98 0.93
CA LEU A 451 -4.03 23.69 2.02
C LEU A 451 -3.74 23.02 3.38
N ASN A 452 -3.70 23.79 4.46
CA ASN A 452 -3.61 23.30 5.83
C ASN A 452 -5.00 23.39 6.49
N LEU A 453 -5.77 22.30 6.41
CA LEU A 453 -7.15 22.24 6.95
C LEU A 453 -7.25 22.36 8.48
N ARG A 454 -6.14 22.56 9.19
CA ARG A 454 -6.16 22.98 10.60
C ARG A 454 -6.52 24.46 10.73
N LEU A 455 -6.20 25.28 9.73
CA LEU A 455 -6.35 26.73 9.76
C LEU A 455 -7.71 27.16 9.19
N GLU A 456 -8.41 28.07 9.88
CA GLU A 456 -9.68 28.66 9.43
C GLU A 456 -9.58 29.27 8.03
N LYS A 457 -8.54 30.06 7.79
CA LYS A 457 -8.32 30.72 6.49
C LYS A 457 -8.27 29.74 5.31
N ASP A 458 -7.67 28.57 5.50
CA ASP A 458 -7.48 27.59 4.43
C ASP A 458 -8.75 26.78 4.19
N VAL A 459 -9.60 26.61 5.22
CA VAL A 459 -10.96 26.05 5.06
C VAL A 459 -11.86 27.02 4.29
N ASN A 460 -11.79 28.32 4.59
CA ASN A 460 -12.53 29.34 3.83
C ASN A 460 -12.07 29.40 2.37
N ALA A 461 -10.75 29.32 2.12
CA ALA A 461 -10.21 29.22 0.77
C ALA A 461 -10.70 27.95 0.05
N MET A 462 -10.72 26.80 0.73
CA MET A 462 -11.26 25.54 0.20
C MET A 462 -12.70 25.72 -0.31
N ARG A 463 -13.57 26.31 0.52
CA ARG A 463 -14.98 26.57 0.18
C ARG A 463 -15.10 27.48 -1.06
N ALA A 464 -14.41 28.62 -1.04
CA ALA A 464 -14.48 29.59 -2.14
C ALA A 464 -13.96 29.01 -3.47
N ILE A 465 -12.87 28.24 -3.42
CA ILE A 465 -12.34 27.52 -4.59
C ILE A 465 -13.37 26.53 -5.14
N ALA A 466 -14.05 25.77 -4.27
CA ALA A 466 -15.05 24.79 -4.69
C ALA A 466 -16.21 25.46 -5.45
N GLU A 467 -16.77 26.53 -4.88
CA GLU A 467 -17.87 27.29 -5.48
C GLU A 467 -17.47 27.90 -6.84
N GLU A 468 -16.29 28.54 -6.93
CA GLU A 468 -15.79 29.10 -8.19
C GLU A 468 -15.53 28.00 -9.24
N ALA A 469 -14.93 26.87 -8.84
CA ALA A 469 -14.65 25.75 -9.73
C ALA A 469 -15.94 25.10 -10.26
N PHE A 470 -16.92 24.83 -9.40
CA PHE A 470 -18.18 24.20 -9.81
C PHE A 470 -19.05 25.13 -10.66
N ALA A 471 -19.01 26.44 -10.41
CA ALA A 471 -19.65 27.42 -11.29
C ALA A 471 -19.06 27.37 -12.71
N MET A 472 -17.73 27.30 -12.85
CA MET A 472 -17.07 27.15 -14.15
C MET A 472 -17.41 25.82 -14.82
N VAL A 473 -17.43 24.71 -14.08
CA VAL A 473 -17.81 23.41 -14.63
C VAL A 473 -19.21 23.45 -15.23
N ARG A 474 -20.17 24.09 -14.54
CA ARG A 474 -21.53 24.28 -15.07
C ARG A 474 -21.54 25.17 -16.31
N GLU A 475 -20.77 26.27 -16.33
CA GLU A 475 -20.61 27.15 -17.50
C GLU A 475 -20.13 26.35 -18.73
N PHE A 476 -19.16 25.46 -18.54
CA PHE A 476 -18.64 24.57 -19.58
C PHE A 476 -19.49 23.32 -19.84
N LYS A 477 -20.68 23.20 -19.22
CA LYS A 477 -21.58 22.04 -19.32
C LYS A 477 -20.91 20.71 -18.94
N GLY A 478 -19.97 20.77 -18.01
CA GLY A 478 -19.27 19.62 -17.43
C GLY A 478 -20.03 18.96 -16.29
N SER A 479 -19.35 18.09 -15.54
CA SER A 479 -19.81 17.46 -14.29
C SER A 479 -18.84 17.76 -13.16
N HIS A 480 -19.33 18.11 -11.97
CA HIS A 480 -18.46 18.31 -10.80
C HIS A 480 -18.03 16.99 -10.13
N SER A 481 -18.65 15.88 -10.57
CA SER A 481 -18.45 14.51 -10.08
C SER A 481 -18.29 13.60 -11.30
N GLY A 482 -17.05 13.24 -11.57
CA GLY A 482 -16.60 12.51 -12.76
C GLY A 482 -16.46 11.01 -12.52
N GLU A 483 -15.80 10.60 -11.44
CA GLU A 483 -15.58 9.17 -11.10
C GLU A 483 -15.51 8.83 -9.61
N HIS A 484 -15.37 9.82 -8.72
CA HIS A 484 -15.15 9.60 -7.29
C HIS A 484 -16.46 9.51 -6.48
N GLY A 485 -17.61 9.82 -7.09
CA GLY A 485 -18.88 10.00 -6.41
C GLY A 485 -18.97 11.35 -5.70
N ASP A 486 -20.07 11.59 -4.99
CA ASP A 486 -20.36 12.88 -4.37
C ASP A 486 -19.94 12.93 -2.90
N GLY A 487 -20.35 11.92 -2.12
CA GLY A 487 -20.14 11.86 -0.69
C GLY A 487 -20.51 13.15 0.04
N LEU A 488 -19.77 13.45 1.11
CA LEU A 488 -19.88 14.70 1.87
C LEU A 488 -19.28 15.90 1.12
N VAL A 489 -18.43 15.66 0.13
CA VAL A 489 -17.71 16.73 -0.57
C VAL A 489 -18.61 17.49 -1.54
N ARG A 490 -19.43 16.77 -2.32
CA ARG A 490 -20.13 17.35 -3.49
C ARG A 490 -21.64 17.40 -3.34
N SER A 491 -22.23 16.58 -2.48
CA SER A 491 -23.68 16.47 -2.38
C SER A 491 -24.38 17.81 -2.12
N GLU A 492 -23.76 18.72 -1.33
CA GLU A 492 -24.31 20.06 -1.06
C GLU A 492 -24.54 20.87 -2.35
N PHE A 493 -23.75 20.62 -3.40
CA PHE A 493 -23.75 21.38 -4.64
C PHE A 493 -24.68 20.80 -5.71
N HIS A 494 -25.43 19.74 -5.41
CA HIS A 494 -26.35 19.11 -6.37
C HIS A 494 -27.41 20.09 -6.91
N GLU A 495 -27.99 20.95 -6.07
CA GLU A 495 -29.00 21.91 -6.52
C GLU A 495 -28.41 22.93 -7.51
N GLN A 496 -27.18 23.40 -7.25
CA GLN A 496 -26.49 24.33 -8.15
C GLN A 496 -26.16 23.68 -9.50
N MET A 497 -25.98 22.36 -9.53
CA MET A 497 -25.59 21.60 -10.71
C MET A 497 -26.78 21.15 -11.55
N PHE A 498 -27.76 20.52 -10.91
CA PHE A 498 -28.88 19.86 -11.56
C PHE A 498 -30.19 20.65 -11.47
N GLY A 499 -30.25 21.65 -10.59
CA GLY A 499 -31.46 22.41 -10.29
C GLY A 499 -32.33 21.77 -9.21
N ALA A 500 -33.13 22.60 -8.53
CA ALA A 500 -33.95 22.18 -7.40
C ALA A 500 -34.99 21.10 -7.75
N ARG A 501 -35.45 21.04 -9.01
CA ARG A 501 -36.41 20.01 -9.45
C ARG A 501 -35.80 18.61 -9.41
N ILE A 502 -34.64 18.44 -10.07
CA ILE A 502 -33.93 17.16 -10.07
C ILE A 502 -33.50 16.74 -8.67
N VAL A 503 -33.09 17.68 -7.81
CA VAL A 503 -32.74 17.35 -6.42
C VAL A 503 -33.95 16.82 -5.65
N ARG A 504 -35.14 17.41 -5.83
CA ARG A 504 -36.38 16.83 -5.27
C ARG A 504 -36.68 15.44 -5.82
N ASP A 505 -36.38 15.17 -7.09
CA ASP A 505 -36.52 13.82 -7.64
C ASP A 505 -35.52 12.84 -7.01
N PHE A 506 -34.31 13.29 -6.64
CA PHE A 506 -33.39 12.46 -5.83
C PHE A 506 -33.97 12.17 -4.45
N GLU A 507 -34.59 13.16 -3.80
CA GLU A 507 -35.26 12.99 -2.51
C GLU A 507 -36.44 12.02 -2.61
N GLU A 508 -37.28 12.14 -3.65
CA GLU A 508 -38.38 11.21 -3.94
C GLU A 508 -37.83 9.78 -4.09
N VAL A 509 -36.78 9.57 -4.89
CA VAL A 509 -36.14 8.25 -5.01
C VAL A 509 -35.64 7.76 -3.65
N LYS A 510 -34.98 8.59 -2.85
CA LYS A 510 -34.52 8.20 -1.50
C LYS A 510 -35.69 7.77 -0.61
N GLU A 511 -36.76 8.55 -0.57
CA GLU A 511 -37.94 8.28 0.24
C GLU A 511 -38.61 6.95 -0.16
N ARG A 512 -38.60 6.61 -1.45
CA ARG A 512 -39.14 5.34 -1.95
C ARG A 512 -38.32 4.11 -1.55
N PHE A 513 -37.01 4.25 -1.40
CA PHE A 513 -36.12 3.16 -1.01
C PHE A 513 -35.92 3.05 0.51
N ASP A 514 -35.86 4.19 1.20
CA ASP A 514 -35.51 4.29 2.61
C ASP A 514 -36.17 5.52 3.24
N PRO A 515 -37.49 5.46 3.52
CA PRO A 515 -38.26 6.59 4.03
C PRO A 515 -37.83 7.03 5.44
N GLN A 516 -37.16 6.16 6.20
CA GLN A 516 -36.62 6.49 7.52
C GLN A 516 -35.18 7.02 7.48
N GLY A 517 -34.55 7.09 6.31
CA GLY A 517 -33.19 7.63 6.16
C GLY A 517 -32.11 6.81 6.89
N THR A 518 -32.29 5.49 7.01
CA THR A 518 -31.41 4.59 7.76
C THR A 518 -30.15 4.18 6.99
N LEU A 519 -30.14 4.20 5.66
CA LEU A 519 -29.03 3.80 4.81
C LEU A 519 -28.17 5.00 4.41
N ASN A 520 -26.93 5.00 4.90
CA ASN A 520 -25.85 5.97 4.68
C ASN A 520 -26.30 7.45 4.53
N PRO A 521 -27.04 8.01 5.50
CA PRO A 521 -27.60 9.36 5.38
C PRO A 521 -26.53 10.45 5.29
N GLY A 522 -26.94 11.60 4.77
CA GLY A 522 -26.12 12.80 4.59
C GLY A 522 -25.28 12.78 3.30
N LYS A 523 -25.55 11.86 2.37
CA LYS A 523 -24.92 11.75 1.05
C LYS A 523 -26.01 11.68 0.00
N ILE A 524 -25.73 12.25 -1.17
CA ILE A 524 -26.64 12.48 -2.31
C ILE A 524 -27.79 13.44 -2.01
N VAL A 525 -28.54 13.19 -0.92
CA VAL A 525 -29.64 14.01 -0.44
C VAL A 525 -29.45 14.38 1.03
N HIS A 526 -29.99 15.54 1.41
CA HIS A 526 -29.86 16.13 2.75
C HIS A 526 -28.43 16.12 3.33
N PRO A 527 -27.40 16.54 2.56
CA PRO A 527 -26.03 16.54 3.03
C PRO A 527 -25.76 17.67 4.04
N PRO A 528 -24.79 17.49 4.96
CA PRO A 528 -24.24 18.61 5.70
C PRO A 528 -23.48 19.55 4.75
N LYS A 529 -23.03 20.69 5.28
CA LYS A 529 -22.11 21.55 4.52
C LYS A 529 -20.78 20.85 4.29
N MET A 530 -20.23 20.98 3.09
CA MET A 530 -18.92 20.44 2.70
C MET A 530 -17.83 20.87 3.69
N ASP A 531 -17.88 22.11 4.15
CA ASP A 531 -16.91 22.73 5.05
C ASP A 531 -17.32 22.67 6.53
N ASP A 532 -18.25 21.78 6.91
CA ASP A 532 -18.55 21.53 8.32
C ASP A 532 -17.32 20.94 9.03
N ARG A 533 -16.62 21.83 9.75
CA ARG A 533 -15.39 21.53 10.47
C ARG A 533 -15.56 20.50 11.57
N SER A 534 -16.78 20.25 12.06
CA SER A 534 -17.02 19.21 13.07
C SER A 534 -16.77 17.80 12.52
N LEU A 535 -16.90 17.63 11.20
CA LEU A 535 -16.69 16.37 10.49
C LEU A 535 -15.23 16.18 10.04
N PHE A 536 -14.35 17.18 10.21
CA PHE A 536 -12.98 17.09 9.70
C PHE A 536 -12.11 16.19 10.57
N ARG A 537 -11.18 15.47 9.93
CA ARG A 537 -10.11 14.71 10.59
C ARG A 537 -9.27 15.56 11.56
N PHE A 538 -9.17 16.86 11.25
CA PHE A 538 -8.52 17.88 12.07
C PHE A 538 -9.54 18.94 12.51
N LYS A 539 -10.53 18.52 13.31
CA LYS A 539 -11.57 19.39 13.87
C LYS A 539 -11.00 20.57 14.69
N PRO A 540 -11.79 21.63 14.93
CA PRO A 540 -11.40 22.72 15.83
C PRO A 540 -10.93 22.18 17.19
N GLY A 541 -9.81 22.70 17.69
CA GLY A 541 -9.18 22.21 18.93
C GLY A 541 -8.34 20.93 18.79
N TYR A 542 -8.17 20.38 17.57
CA TYR A 542 -7.20 19.31 17.34
C TYR A 542 -5.80 19.78 17.74
N LYS A 543 -5.21 19.10 18.72
CA LYS A 543 -3.84 19.34 19.20
C LYS A 543 -3.14 18.02 19.47
N VAL A 544 -1.83 18.02 19.28
CA VAL A 544 -0.92 16.98 19.76
C VAL A 544 0.00 17.67 20.75
N GLU A 545 0.07 17.14 21.96
CA GLU A 545 0.93 17.70 23.00
C GLU A 545 2.40 17.34 22.72
N ASP A 546 3.31 18.22 23.11
CA ASP A 546 4.74 17.97 22.93
C ASP A 546 5.20 16.82 23.83
N PHE A 547 6.00 15.92 23.26
CA PHE A 547 6.69 14.89 24.03
C PHE A 547 8.04 14.56 23.40
N ALA A 548 8.95 14.07 24.24
CA ALA A 548 10.27 13.67 23.81
C ALA A 548 10.20 12.36 23.01
N THR A 549 10.68 12.39 21.77
CA THR A 549 10.89 11.22 20.93
C THR A 549 12.29 10.66 21.17
N GLU A 550 12.45 9.35 21.06
CA GLU A 550 13.76 8.70 21.23
C GLU A 550 14.60 8.73 19.95
N LEU A 551 13.94 8.81 18.79
CA LEU A 551 14.55 8.88 17.47
C LEU A 551 14.40 10.29 16.87
N ASP A 552 15.24 10.58 15.88
CA ASP A 552 15.16 11.83 15.12
C ASP A 552 14.00 11.83 14.12
N TRP A 553 13.08 12.79 14.25
CA TRP A 553 11.98 13.01 13.30
C TRP A 553 12.01 14.39 12.64
N SER A 554 13.13 15.12 12.76
CA SER A 554 13.28 16.51 12.26
C SER A 554 13.02 16.70 10.77
N ALA A 555 13.01 15.63 9.96
CA ALA A 555 12.64 15.66 8.54
C ALA A 555 11.13 15.86 8.28
N TRP A 556 10.30 15.92 9.33
CA TRP A 556 8.86 16.05 9.25
C TRP A 556 8.35 17.22 10.11
N PRO A 557 7.30 17.93 9.70
CA PRO A 557 6.71 19.01 10.50
C PRO A 557 5.95 18.48 11.72
N GLY A 558 5.71 19.32 12.73
CA GLY A 558 4.79 19.02 13.84
C GLY A 558 5.39 19.19 15.24
N ALA A 559 4.50 19.38 16.22
CA ALA A 559 4.84 19.84 17.58
C ALA A 559 5.58 18.78 18.42
N ALA A 560 5.25 17.50 18.23
CA ALA A 560 5.94 16.36 18.87
C ALA A 560 7.31 16.02 18.22
N GLY A 561 8.18 17.01 18.05
CA GLY A 561 9.52 16.85 17.49
C GLY A 561 9.55 16.34 16.04
N GLY A 562 8.48 16.57 15.26
CA GLY A 562 8.31 16.02 13.91
C GLY A 562 7.72 14.60 13.84
N PHE A 563 7.46 13.92 14.96
CA PHE A 563 6.78 12.62 14.94
C PHE A 563 5.30 12.75 14.55
N GLN A 564 4.64 13.80 15.00
CA GLN A 564 3.26 14.11 14.62
C GLN A 564 3.07 14.13 13.10
N GLY A 565 3.85 14.94 12.38
CA GLY A 565 3.70 15.05 10.93
C GLY A 565 4.03 13.75 10.21
N ALA A 566 4.99 12.96 10.71
CA ALA A 566 5.29 11.65 10.16
C ALA A 566 4.09 10.69 10.27
N VAL A 567 3.39 10.67 11.42
CA VAL A 567 2.19 9.84 11.63
C VAL A 567 1.02 10.31 10.74
N GLU A 568 0.88 11.62 10.57
CA GLU A 568 -0.19 12.25 9.79
C GLU A 568 0.01 12.14 8.27
N MET A 569 1.16 11.64 7.79
CA MET A 569 1.38 11.35 6.35
C MET A 569 0.46 10.28 5.78
N CYS A 570 -0.13 9.44 6.62
CA CYS A 570 -1.08 8.45 6.15
C CYS A 570 -2.36 9.14 5.65
N ASN A 571 -2.58 9.05 4.33
CA ASN A 571 -3.76 9.55 3.61
C ASN A 571 -4.89 8.50 3.50
N ASN A 572 -4.79 7.35 4.18
CA ASN A 572 -5.83 6.32 4.30
C ASN A 572 -6.29 5.58 3.04
N ASN A 573 -5.68 5.82 1.88
CA ASN A 573 -6.11 5.22 0.60
C ASN A 573 -5.96 3.69 0.48
N GLY A 574 -5.38 3.03 1.49
CA GLY A 574 -5.32 1.58 1.56
C GLY A 574 -4.33 0.91 0.60
N ALA A 575 -3.32 1.60 0.04
CA ALA A 575 -2.27 0.95 -0.77
C ALA A 575 -1.59 -0.24 -0.04
N CYS A 576 -1.54 -0.16 1.29
CA CYS A 576 -1.04 -1.21 2.17
C CYS A 576 -1.96 -2.45 2.30
N ARG A 577 -3.19 -2.42 1.77
CA ARG A 577 -4.15 -3.54 1.73
C ARG A 577 -3.98 -4.47 0.53
N LYS A 578 -2.94 -4.29 -0.29
CA LYS A 578 -2.72 -5.12 -1.48
C LYS A 578 -2.49 -6.62 -1.16
N LEU A 579 -3.13 -7.44 -1.98
CA LEU A 579 -3.12 -8.91 -2.09
C LEU A 579 -1.74 -9.54 -2.17
N GLU A 580 -1.07 -9.08 -3.21
CA GLU A 580 0.10 -9.67 -3.84
C GLU A 580 1.00 -8.54 -4.33
N GLY A 581 2.19 -8.88 -4.82
CA GLY A 581 3.16 -7.92 -5.35
C GLY A 581 3.90 -7.14 -4.25
N GLY A 582 5.22 -7.23 -4.24
CA GLY A 582 6.07 -6.60 -3.20
C GLY A 582 5.85 -7.18 -1.79
N VAL A 583 6.41 -6.51 -0.79
CA VAL A 583 6.48 -6.91 0.61
C VAL A 583 5.32 -6.38 1.44
N MET A 584 4.87 -5.14 1.22
CA MET A 584 3.87 -4.50 2.09
C MET A 584 2.45 -5.08 1.89
N CYS A 585 1.68 -5.45 2.91
CA CYS A 585 1.97 -5.58 4.35
C CYS A 585 1.74 -7.05 4.76
N PRO A 586 2.76 -7.78 5.24
CA PRO A 586 2.65 -9.24 5.44
C PRO A 586 1.59 -9.63 6.46
N SER A 587 1.43 -8.87 7.54
CA SER A 587 0.42 -9.16 8.56
C SER A 587 -0.99 -8.97 8.04
N TYR A 588 -1.27 -7.88 7.31
CA TYR A 588 -2.57 -7.74 6.67
C TYR A 588 -2.83 -8.87 5.66
N ARG A 589 -1.84 -9.26 4.84
CA ARG A 589 -2.02 -10.38 3.91
C ARG A 589 -2.38 -11.67 4.62
N ALA A 590 -1.77 -11.92 5.79
CA ALA A 590 -2.05 -13.07 6.64
C ALA A 590 -3.44 -13.01 7.29
N THR A 591 -3.81 -11.91 7.93
CA THR A 591 -4.99 -11.83 8.81
C THR A 591 -6.23 -11.21 8.17
N ARG A 592 -6.03 -10.36 7.16
CA ARG A 592 -7.04 -9.49 6.54
C ARG A 592 -7.72 -8.50 7.51
N ASN A 593 -7.15 -8.29 8.70
CA ASN A 593 -7.69 -7.36 9.69
C ASN A 593 -7.18 -5.94 9.49
N GLU A 594 -8.07 -4.94 9.60
CA GLU A 594 -7.70 -3.54 9.48
C GLU A 594 -6.68 -3.08 10.55
N LYS A 595 -6.71 -3.66 11.77
CA LYS A 595 -5.69 -3.35 12.80
C LYS A 595 -4.27 -3.73 12.36
N ASP A 596 -4.14 -4.70 11.45
CA ASP A 596 -2.87 -5.29 11.04
C ASP A 596 -2.28 -4.68 9.77
N VAL A 597 -2.92 -3.65 9.21
CA VAL A 597 -2.42 -2.93 8.03
C VAL A 597 -1.76 -1.61 8.43
N THR A 598 -0.82 -1.12 7.62
CA THR A 598 -0.09 0.14 7.87
C THR A 598 -1.03 1.32 8.14
N ARG A 599 -2.10 1.52 7.35
CA ARG A 599 -3.04 2.63 7.57
C ARG A 599 -3.80 2.50 8.89
N GLY A 600 -4.18 1.28 9.28
CA GLY A 600 -4.85 1.02 10.54
C GLY A 600 -3.96 1.41 11.72
N ARG A 601 -2.68 1.00 11.68
CA ARG A 601 -1.69 1.38 12.69
C ARG A 601 -1.43 2.89 12.73
N ALA A 602 -1.27 3.53 11.58
CA ALA A 602 -1.03 4.97 11.50
C ALA A 602 -2.21 5.78 12.03
N ASN A 603 -3.46 5.40 11.71
CA ASN A 603 -4.64 6.05 12.25
C ASN A 603 -4.80 5.86 13.74
N THR A 604 -4.62 4.63 14.25
CA THR A 604 -4.66 4.37 15.69
C THR A 604 -3.60 5.20 16.41
N LEU A 605 -2.38 5.28 15.87
CA LEU A 605 -1.31 6.08 16.43
C LEU A 605 -1.64 7.58 16.42
N ARG A 606 -2.18 8.12 15.33
CA ARG A 606 -2.65 9.52 15.25
C ARG A 606 -3.70 9.82 16.32
N LEU A 607 -4.69 8.94 16.46
CA LEU A 607 -5.76 9.11 17.46
C LEU A 607 -5.19 9.03 18.88
N ALA A 608 -4.19 8.17 19.13
CA ALA A 608 -3.53 8.10 20.42
C ALA A 608 -2.73 9.37 20.76
N ILE A 609 -1.87 9.85 19.85
CA ILE A 609 -1.02 11.03 20.11
C ILE A 609 -1.82 12.34 20.17
N SER A 610 -2.99 12.40 19.51
CA SER A 610 -3.91 13.55 19.61
C SER A 610 -4.86 13.47 20.80
N GLY A 611 -4.71 12.46 21.68
CA GLY A 611 -5.55 12.29 22.87
C GLY A 611 -6.98 11.79 22.60
N GLN A 612 -7.35 11.52 21.35
CA GLN A 612 -8.68 11.05 20.97
C GLN A 612 -9.01 9.64 21.46
N LEU A 613 -8.00 8.85 21.85
CA LEU A 613 -8.16 7.54 22.50
C LEU A 613 -7.98 7.60 24.02
N GLY A 614 -7.93 8.80 24.60
CA GLY A 614 -7.70 9.01 26.02
C GLY A 614 -6.22 9.08 26.43
N PRO A 615 -5.95 9.46 27.69
CA PRO A 615 -4.59 9.61 28.20
C PRO A 615 -3.87 8.26 28.27
N GLY A 616 -2.57 8.25 27.96
CA GLY A 616 -1.73 7.05 28.03
C GLY A 616 -1.92 6.05 26.88
N ALA A 617 -2.83 6.31 25.93
CA ALA A 617 -3.15 5.42 24.80
C ALA A 617 -1.92 5.01 23.97
N LEU A 618 -0.89 5.85 23.88
CA LEU A 618 0.36 5.52 23.17
C LEU A 618 1.07 4.29 23.74
N SER A 619 0.94 4.05 25.05
CA SER A 619 1.61 2.97 25.76
C SER A 619 0.64 1.90 26.29
N SER A 620 -0.63 1.90 25.85
CA SER A 620 -1.65 0.98 26.34
C SER A 620 -1.54 -0.42 25.73
N ASP A 621 -2.28 -1.38 26.30
CA ASP A 621 -2.34 -2.76 25.80
C ASP A 621 -2.96 -2.82 24.40
N GLU A 622 -3.98 -2.01 24.14
CA GLU A 622 -4.65 -1.91 22.84
C GLU A 622 -3.71 -1.37 21.75
N MET A 623 -2.80 -0.46 22.12
CA MET A 623 -1.75 -0.01 21.21
C MET A 623 -0.71 -1.11 20.96
N MET A 624 -0.35 -1.89 21.98
CA MET A 624 0.54 -3.04 21.78
C MET A 624 -0.10 -4.07 20.86
N GLU A 625 -1.39 -4.37 21.02
CA GLU A 625 -2.15 -5.25 20.13
C GLU A 625 -2.21 -4.72 18.68
N THR A 626 -2.25 -3.40 18.50
CA THR A 626 -2.17 -2.76 17.17
C THR A 626 -0.79 -2.96 16.50
N MET A 627 0.28 -2.87 17.29
CA MET A 627 1.66 -2.98 16.80
C MET A 627 2.20 -4.42 16.80
N LYS A 628 1.52 -5.35 17.45
CA LYS A 628 1.95 -6.73 17.70
C LYS A 628 2.41 -7.43 16.42
N LEU A 629 1.57 -7.45 15.40
CA LEU A 629 1.84 -8.13 14.12
C LEU A 629 2.63 -7.27 13.11
N CYS A 630 3.10 -6.08 13.50
CA CYS A 630 4.06 -5.33 12.68
C CYS A 630 5.43 -5.99 12.80
N VAL A 631 5.91 -6.58 11.71
CA VAL A 631 7.19 -7.30 11.64
C VAL A 631 8.41 -6.40 11.40
N SER A 632 8.25 -5.07 11.51
CA SER A 632 9.33 -4.08 11.33
C SER A 632 10.15 -4.22 10.03
N CYS A 633 9.53 -4.72 8.95
CA CYS A 633 10.22 -5.00 7.68
C CYS A 633 10.59 -3.74 6.87
N LYS A 634 10.07 -2.56 7.24
CA LYS A 634 10.22 -1.28 6.53
C LYS A 634 9.67 -1.22 5.10
N ALA A 635 8.93 -2.24 4.65
CA ALA A 635 8.32 -2.23 3.33
C ALA A 635 7.40 -1.03 3.10
N CYS A 636 6.67 -0.59 4.14
CA CYS A 636 5.84 0.60 4.04
C CYS A 636 6.62 1.89 3.79
N ARG A 637 7.90 1.98 4.19
CA ARG A 637 8.73 3.16 3.90
C ARG A 637 9.07 3.24 2.40
N ARG A 638 9.30 2.09 1.77
CA ARG A 638 9.70 1.97 0.37
C ARG A 638 8.52 1.90 -0.61
N GLU A 639 7.53 1.08 -0.29
CA GLU A 639 6.41 0.75 -1.19
C GLU A 639 5.17 1.62 -0.97
N CYS A 640 5.09 2.38 0.12
CA CYS A 640 4.08 3.41 0.27
C CYS A 640 4.69 4.72 -0.25
N PRO A 641 4.20 5.33 -1.34
CA PRO A 641 4.86 6.51 -1.89
C PRO A 641 4.78 7.75 -0.97
N THR A 642 3.92 7.74 0.06
CA THR A 642 3.93 8.74 1.13
C THR A 642 5.08 8.57 2.14
N GLY A 643 5.82 7.46 2.08
CA GLY A 643 7.04 7.24 2.87
C GLY A 643 6.82 6.85 4.34
N VAL A 644 5.65 6.29 4.70
CA VAL A 644 5.33 5.93 6.09
C VAL A 644 6.29 4.87 6.64
N ASP A 645 7.10 5.20 7.64
CA ASP A 645 7.99 4.26 8.33
C ASP A 645 7.36 3.73 9.63
N MET A 646 6.47 2.74 9.49
CA MET A 646 5.82 2.07 10.63
C MET A 646 6.81 1.32 11.52
N ALA A 647 7.97 0.89 11.00
CA ALA A 647 8.97 0.20 11.82
C ALA A 647 9.63 1.18 12.79
N LYS A 648 9.97 2.39 12.31
CA LYS A 648 10.49 3.48 13.14
C LYS A 648 9.45 3.98 14.14
N MET A 649 8.19 4.13 13.72
CA MET A 649 7.08 4.48 14.63
C MET A 649 6.87 3.43 15.72
N LYS A 650 6.99 2.14 15.40
CA LYS A 650 6.89 1.05 16.38
C LYS A 650 7.96 1.16 17.47
N ILE A 651 9.17 1.60 17.13
CA ILE A 651 10.25 1.77 18.13
C ILE A 651 9.86 2.83 19.17
N GLU A 652 9.27 3.96 18.76
CA GLU A 652 8.77 5.00 19.69
C GLU A 652 7.67 4.44 20.60
N VAL A 653 6.72 3.69 20.02
CA VAL A 653 5.64 3.05 20.78
C VAL A 653 6.18 2.05 21.80
N LEU A 654 7.17 1.24 21.42
CA LEU A 654 7.82 0.29 22.34
C LEU A 654 8.62 1.01 23.42
N ALA A 655 9.34 2.09 23.09
CA ALA A 655 10.08 2.86 24.08
C ALA A 655 9.13 3.53 25.10
N ALA A 656 8.03 4.12 24.62
CA ALA A 656 6.98 4.66 25.48
C ALA A 656 6.38 3.58 26.39
N ARG A 657 6.14 2.37 25.84
CA ARG A 657 5.66 1.21 26.62
C ARG A 657 6.65 0.76 27.69
N VAL A 658 7.94 0.66 27.36
CA VAL A 658 8.98 0.26 28.33
C VAL A 658 9.13 1.28 29.43
N LYS A 659 9.04 2.58 29.11
CA LYS A 659 9.11 3.65 30.10
C LYS A 659 7.97 3.58 31.13
N THR A 660 6.78 3.13 30.73
CA THR A 660 5.60 3.08 31.62
C THR A 660 5.38 1.72 32.27
N HIS A 661 5.67 0.61 31.58
CA HIS A 661 5.35 -0.76 32.05
C HIS A 661 6.58 -1.64 32.26
N GLY A 662 7.78 -1.16 31.94
CA GLY A 662 9.00 -1.96 32.00
C GLY A 662 9.10 -3.01 30.89
N LEU A 663 10.09 -3.91 31.03
CA LEU A 663 10.33 -5.01 30.10
C LEU A 663 9.67 -6.30 30.59
N THR A 664 9.03 -7.01 29.66
CA THR A 664 8.70 -8.43 29.88
C THR A 664 9.97 -9.28 29.89
N LEU A 665 9.92 -10.46 30.53
CA LEU A 665 11.05 -11.38 30.55
C LEU A 665 11.49 -11.77 29.12
N ARG A 666 10.53 -12.02 28.21
CA ARG A 666 10.81 -12.29 26.79
C ARG A 666 11.62 -11.18 26.15
N ASN A 667 11.15 -9.94 26.26
CA ASN A 667 11.80 -8.78 25.65
C ASN A 667 13.16 -8.50 26.29
N ARG A 668 13.33 -8.81 27.57
CA ARG A 668 14.63 -8.74 28.25
C ARG A 668 15.61 -9.77 27.68
N LEU A 669 15.19 -11.03 27.55
CA LEU A 669 16.01 -12.10 26.97
C LEU A 669 16.35 -11.81 25.50
N VAL A 670 15.41 -11.31 24.71
CA VAL A 670 15.67 -10.91 23.31
C VAL A 670 16.60 -9.70 23.25
N GLY A 671 16.27 -8.62 23.95
CA GLY A 671 16.98 -7.34 23.90
C GLY A 671 18.45 -7.47 24.30
N TYR A 672 18.70 -8.11 25.45
CA TYR A 672 20.04 -8.30 26.02
C TYR A 672 20.77 -9.54 25.48
N LEU A 673 20.25 -10.22 24.44
CA LEU A 673 20.91 -11.36 23.80
C LEU A 673 22.39 -11.10 23.48
N PRO A 674 22.78 -9.96 22.88
CA PRO A 674 24.18 -9.70 22.58
C PRO A 674 25.09 -9.67 23.81
N HIS A 675 24.54 -9.39 25.00
CA HIS A 675 25.31 -9.28 26.25
C HIS A 675 25.58 -10.64 26.88
N TYR A 676 24.64 -11.58 26.85
CA TYR A 676 24.84 -12.94 27.40
C TYR A 676 25.22 -13.99 26.35
N ALA A 677 25.27 -13.65 25.06
CA ALA A 677 25.56 -14.61 23.98
C ALA A 677 26.84 -15.42 24.19
N GLY A 678 27.91 -14.81 24.72
CA GLY A 678 29.16 -15.51 25.01
C GLY A 678 29.00 -16.58 26.11
N PHE A 679 28.25 -16.25 27.17
CA PHE A 679 27.92 -17.20 28.23
C PHE A 679 27.05 -18.35 27.70
N ALA A 680 25.97 -18.03 26.96
CA ALA A 680 25.10 -19.05 26.39
C ALA A 680 25.84 -20.00 25.44
N SER A 681 26.78 -19.48 24.65
CA SER A 681 27.64 -20.27 23.76
C SER A 681 28.56 -21.22 24.53
N ALA A 682 29.18 -20.77 25.63
CA ALA A 682 30.02 -21.64 26.48
C ALA A 682 29.22 -22.82 27.08
N PHE A 683 27.97 -22.58 27.46
CA PHE A 683 27.05 -23.58 28.01
C PHE A 683 26.09 -24.20 26.98
N ALA A 684 26.43 -24.13 25.68
CA ALA A 684 25.53 -24.53 24.59
C ALA A 684 24.83 -25.89 24.77
N PRO A 685 25.49 -27.00 25.19
CA PRO A 685 24.80 -28.27 25.37
C PRO A 685 23.64 -28.22 26.38
N LEU A 686 23.78 -27.42 27.44
CA LEU A 686 22.74 -27.24 28.46
C LEU A 686 21.61 -26.34 27.96
N VAL A 687 21.95 -25.23 27.31
CA VAL A 687 20.96 -24.28 26.78
C VAL A 687 20.12 -24.94 25.66
N ASN A 688 20.77 -25.73 24.79
CA ASN A 688 20.12 -26.45 23.70
C ASN A 688 19.29 -27.66 24.17
N LEU A 689 19.47 -28.14 25.42
CA LEU A 689 18.63 -29.20 25.98
C LEU A 689 17.14 -28.82 25.98
N ARG A 690 16.85 -27.51 26.05
CA ARG A 690 15.49 -26.99 25.88
C ARG A 690 14.85 -27.50 24.59
N ASN A 691 15.56 -27.52 23.47
CA ASN A 691 15.00 -28.01 22.20
C ASN A 691 14.73 -29.51 22.26
N LYS A 692 15.44 -30.30 23.08
CA LYS A 692 15.23 -31.76 23.16
C LYS A 692 14.16 -32.19 24.17
N SER A 693 13.75 -31.32 25.10
CA SER A 693 12.82 -31.66 26.19
C SER A 693 11.48 -30.94 26.07
N ARG A 694 10.39 -31.71 25.93
CA ARG A 694 9.01 -31.17 25.91
C ARG A 694 8.67 -30.36 27.17
N LEU A 695 9.12 -30.81 28.34
CA LEU A 695 8.88 -30.13 29.61
C LEU A 695 9.58 -28.76 29.67
N LEU A 696 10.83 -28.68 29.21
CA LEU A 696 11.58 -27.42 29.19
C LEU A 696 11.00 -26.43 28.17
N ARG A 697 10.56 -26.92 27.01
CA ARG A 697 9.84 -26.10 26.02
C ARG A 697 8.57 -25.50 26.62
N TRP A 698 7.74 -26.32 27.26
CA TRP A 698 6.51 -25.89 27.93
C TRP A 698 6.79 -24.89 29.07
N ALA A 699 7.79 -25.17 29.93
CA ALA A 699 8.15 -24.28 31.03
C ALA A 699 8.61 -22.90 30.53
N LEU A 700 9.47 -22.85 29.50
CA LEU A 700 9.94 -21.60 28.92
C LEU A 700 8.80 -20.83 28.22
N GLU A 701 7.85 -21.53 27.61
CA GLU A 701 6.64 -20.91 27.05
C GLU A 701 5.81 -20.22 28.13
N LYS A 702 5.55 -20.90 29.25
CA LYS A 702 4.76 -20.33 30.36
C LYS A 702 5.46 -19.19 31.09
N ILE A 703 6.78 -19.27 31.26
CA ILE A 703 7.56 -18.29 32.03
C ILE A 703 7.97 -17.10 31.17
N ALA A 704 8.44 -17.33 29.95
CA ALA A 704 9.05 -16.33 29.09
C ALA A 704 8.35 -16.14 27.73
N GLY A 705 7.25 -16.86 27.46
CA GLY A 705 6.45 -16.64 26.25
C GLY A 705 7.10 -17.06 24.94
N PHE A 706 8.13 -17.92 24.97
CA PHE A 706 8.72 -18.53 23.78
C PHE A 706 7.99 -19.82 23.41
N SER A 707 7.47 -19.91 22.19
CA SER A 707 6.63 -21.02 21.74
C SER A 707 7.31 -22.38 21.89
N ALA A 708 6.61 -23.34 22.48
CA ALA A 708 7.02 -24.73 22.58
C ALA A 708 6.88 -25.49 21.24
N LYS A 709 6.11 -24.94 20.29
CA LYS A 709 5.88 -25.50 18.95
C LYS A 709 7.11 -25.39 18.02
N ARG A 710 8.13 -24.64 18.43
CA ARG A 710 9.30 -24.30 17.60
C ARG A 710 10.60 -24.43 18.37
N ASP A 711 11.65 -24.77 17.64
CA ASP A 711 13.02 -24.82 18.15
C ASP A 711 13.57 -23.39 18.28
N LEU A 712 14.38 -23.14 19.32
CA LEU A 712 15.17 -21.92 19.37
C LEU A 712 16.47 -22.12 18.57
N PRO A 713 17.13 -21.04 18.08
CA PRO A 713 18.44 -21.16 17.45
C PRO A 713 19.40 -21.96 18.33
N GLU A 714 20.12 -22.90 17.73
CA GLU A 714 21.06 -23.74 18.45
C GLU A 714 22.34 -22.97 18.74
N TRP A 715 22.66 -22.83 20.02
CA TRP A 715 23.93 -22.25 20.45
C TRP A 715 25.09 -23.18 20.10
N ARG A 716 26.26 -22.60 19.83
CA ARG A 716 27.49 -23.34 19.56
C ARG A 716 28.60 -22.96 20.52
N ARG A 717 29.53 -23.88 20.78
CA ARG A 717 30.73 -23.60 21.58
C ARG A 717 31.85 -22.98 20.74
N ASP A 718 31.96 -23.41 19.49
CA ASP A 718 32.96 -22.94 18.54
C ASP A 718 32.45 -21.67 17.83
N THR A 719 32.31 -20.56 18.57
CA THR A 719 31.84 -19.29 17.98
C THR A 719 32.88 -18.69 17.03
N PHE A 720 32.45 -17.83 16.10
CA PHE A 720 33.38 -17.04 15.28
C PHE A 720 34.14 -16.03 16.15
N ALA A 721 35.40 -16.32 16.47
CA ALA A 721 36.28 -15.47 17.26
C ALA A 721 37.74 -15.62 16.79
N PRO A 722 38.06 -15.17 15.56
CA PRO A 722 39.42 -15.29 15.02
C PRO A 722 40.41 -14.44 15.82
N ASP A 723 41.60 -14.98 16.07
CA ASP A 723 42.68 -14.26 16.77
C ASP A 723 43.29 -13.15 15.89
N ALA A 724 43.38 -13.42 14.58
CA ALA A 724 43.90 -12.52 13.58
C ALA A 724 43.05 -11.25 13.42
N ILE A 725 43.71 -10.09 13.35
CA ILE A 725 43.08 -8.79 13.11
C ILE A 725 42.80 -8.53 11.61
N ALA A 726 43.50 -9.25 10.73
CA ALA A 726 43.29 -9.26 9.29
C ALA A 726 43.79 -10.56 8.65
N VAL A 727 43.16 -10.99 7.56
CA VAL A 727 43.44 -12.23 6.82
C VAL A 727 43.44 -11.95 5.31
N GLY A 728 44.20 -12.72 4.53
CA GLY A 728 44.34 -12.54 3.08
C GLY A 728 45.62 -11.79 2.68
N PRO A 729 45.85 -11.55 1.38
CA PRO A 729 47.10 -10.98 0.87
C PRO A 729 47.33 -9.56 1.40
N GLU A 730 48.54 -9.25 1.87
CA GLU A 730 48.87 -7.93 2.46
C GLU A 730 48.75 -6.77 1.46
N SER A 731 49.00 -7.04 0.18
CA SER A 731 48.83 -6.07 -0.91
C SER A 731 47.41 -6.01 -1.49
N GLY A 732 46.49 -6.83 -0.97
CA GLY A 732 45.11 -6.89 -1.44
C GLY A 732 44.30 -5.65 -1.03
N PRO A 733 43.27 -5.26 -1.80
CA PRO A 733 42.35 -4.20 -1.39
C PRO A 733 41.72 -4.51 -0.03
N GLU A 734 41.64 -3.50 0.84
CA GLU A 734 41.09 -3.64 2.19
C GLU A 734 39.56 -3.79 2.17
N VAL A 735 39.03 -4.65 3.02
CA VAL A 735 37.59 -4.76 3.32
C VAL A 735 37.38 -5.13 4.78
N VAL A 736 36.38 -4.57 5.45
CA VAL A 736 35.98 -4.99 6.81
C VAL A 736 34.90 -6.05 6.71
N LEU A 737 35.06 -7.18 7.40
CA LEU A 737 33.97 -8.15 7.61
C LEU A 737 33.33 -7.90 8.98
N PHE A 738 32.12 -7.36 8.97
CA PHE A 738 31.30 -7.14 10.16
C PHE A 738 30.61 -8.45 10.58
N ALA A 739 31.19 -9.12 11.58
CA ALA A 739 30.64 -10.34 12.17
C ALA A 739 29.48 -10.02 13.13
N ASP A 740 28.25 -10.16 12.65
CA ASP A 740 27.06 -9.93 13.47
C ASP A 740 26.86 -11.02 14.55
N THR A 741 26.09 -10.67 15.59
CA THR A 741 25.84 -11.53 16.76
C THR A 741 25.26 -12.90 16.38
N PHE A 742 24.43 -12.99 15.36
CA PHE A 742 23.69 -14.22 15.03
C PHE A 742 24.59 -15.20 14.28
N ASN A 743 25.23 -14.75 13.19
CA ASN A 743 26.19 -15.60 12.48
C ASN A 743 27.36 -16.00 13.41
N ARG A 744 27.84 -15.11 14.27
CA ARG A 744 28.91 -15.45 15.22
C ARG A 744 28.55 -16.59 16.19
N CYS A 745 27.32 -16.60 16.71
CA CYS A 745 26.91 -17.47 17.81
C CYS A 745 26.06 -18.68 17.41
N TYR A 746 25.47 -18.68 16.20
CA TYR A 746 24.62 -19.76 15.72
C TYR A 746 25.21 -20.40 14.45
N GLU A 747 25.51 -19.59 13.43
CA GLU A 747 25.82 -20.05 12.07
C GLU A 747 27.18 -19.53 11.58
N ARG A 748 28.25 -19.85 12.33
CA ARG A 748 29.59 -19.32 12.08
C ARG A 748 30.10 -19.65 10.68
N GLU A 749 29.67 -20.77 10.14
CA GLU A 749 30.05 -21.27 8.83
C GLU A 749 29.75 -20.27 7.71
N ASN A 750 28.76 -19.38 7.89
CA ASN A 750 28.50 -18.29 6.94
C ASN A 750 29.63 -17.26 6.95
N LEU A 751 30.18 -16.92 8.12
CA LEU A 751 31.31 -15.99 8.27
C LEU A 751 32.61 -16.62 7.78
N ASP A 752 32.85 -17.89 8.10
CA ASP A 752 34.02 -18.63 7.63
C ASP A 752 34.04 -18.70 6.09
N ASP A 753 32.89 -18.98 5.47
CA ASP A 753 32.80 -19.06 4.00
C ASP A 753 32.81 -17.68 3.34
N ALA A 754 32.24 -16.65 3.95
CA ALA A 754 32.39 -15.28 3.47
C ALA A 754 33.87 -14.85 3.49
N LEU A 755 34.60 -15.18 4.57
CA LEU A 755 36.03 -14.93 4.66
C LEU A 755 36.80 -15.67 3.56
N ARG A 756 36.51 -16.96 3.32
CA ARG A 756 37.12 -17.74 2.24
C ARG A 756 36.88 -17.13 0.87
N VAL A 757 35.64 -16.71 0.58
CA VAL A 757 35.29 -16.09 -0.70
C VAL A 757 36.00 -14.74 -0.88
N LEU A 758 36.04 -13.89 0.14
CA LEU A 758 36.74 -12.60 0.06
C LEU A 758 38.25 -12.78 -0.13
N VAL A 759 38.87 -13.69 0.61
CA VAL A 759 40.30 -13.99 0.48
C VAL A 759 40.61 -14.61 -0.89
N ALA A 760 39.77 -15.52 -1.38
CA ALA A 760 39.91 -16.10 -2.73
C ALA A 760 39.76 -15.03 -3.83
N GLY A 761 38.96 -13.99 -3.58
CA GLY A 761 38.84 -12.81 -4.43
C GLY A 761 40.02 -11.83 -4.35
N GLY A 762 41.05 -12.13 -3.55
CA GLY A 762 42.26 -11.31 -3.42
C GLY A 762 42.18 -10.16 -2.42
N TYR A 763 41.17 -10.13 -1.54
CA TYR A 763 40.98 -9.04 -0.58
C TYR A 763 41.73 -9.26 0.73
N ARG A 764 42.24 -8.16 1.31
CA ARG A 764 42.71 -8.12 2.70
C ARG A 764 41.52 -7.85 3.61
N VAL A 765 41.06 -8.89 4.32
CA VAL A 765 39.86 -8.84 5.14
C VAL A 765 40.22 -8.47 6.58
N HIS A 766 39.74 -7.33 7.05
CA HIS A 766 39.88 -6.84 8.41
C HIS A 766 38.75 -7.34 9.31
N LEU A 767 39.13 -7.77 10.51
CA LEU A 767 38.26 -8.33 11.54
C LEU A 767 38.38 -7.43 12.79
N PRO A 768 37.73 -6.24 12.78
CA PRO A 768 38.00 -5.21 13.77
C PRO A 768 37.60 -5.66 15.19
N LYS A 769 38.53 -5.47 16.14
CA LYS A 769 38.27 -5.63 17.58
C LYS A 769 37.76 -4.30 18.16
N PRO A 770 36.79 -4.32 19.08
CA PRO A 770 36.25 -3.10 19.68
C PRO A 770 37.34 -2.29 20.38
N VAL A 771 37.30 -0.96 20.22
CA VAL A 771 38.27 -0.04 20.86
C VAL A 771 38.20 -0.12 22.38
N GLU A 772 36.98 -0.27 22.93
CA GLU A 772 36.73 -0.41 24.36
C GLU A 772 35.88 -1.66 24.67
N GLY A 773 36.28 -2.40 25.70
CA GLY A 773 35.57 -3.56 26.26
C GLY A 773 35.90 -4.92 25.62
N THR A 774 35.53 -6.00 26.30
CA THR A 774 35.87 -7.39 25.90
C THR A 774 34.83 -8.06 25.01
N ARG A 775 33.64 -7.46 24.84
CA ARG A 775 32.52 -8.07 24.10
C ARG A 775 32.51 -7.64 22.65
N PRO A 776 32.23 -8.53 21.67
CA PRO A 776 32.19 -8.12 20.26
C PRO A 776 31.13 -7.07 19.93
N LEU A 777 31.31 -6.42 18.77
CA LEU A 777 30.42 -5.39 18.25
C LEU A 777 29.03 -5.95 17.95
N CYS A 778 28.01 -5.13 18.10
CA CYS A 778 26.62 -5.46 17.79
C CYS A 778 25.95 -4.26 17.14
N CYS A 779 25.03 -4.50 16.20
CA CYS A 779 24.28 -3.45 15.52
C CYS A 779 23.18 -2.79 16.39
N GLY A 780 22.92 -3.31 17.60
CA GLY A 780 21.88 -2.79 18.50
C GLY A 780 20.43 -3.16 18.13
N ARG A 781 20.22 -3.94 17.05
CA ARG A 781 18.88 -4.30 16.55
C ARG A 781 18.00 -5.01 17.59
N THR A 782 18.57 -5.88 18.42
CA THR A 782 17.83 -6.58 19.47
C THR A 782 17.27 -5.60 20.50
N PHE A 783 18.02 -4.58 20.88
CA PHE A 783 17.59 -3.52 21.79
C PHE A 783 16.45 -2.68 21.18
N LEU A 784 16.59 -2.28 19.92
CA LEU A 784 15.53 -1.55 19.21
C LEU A 784 14.22 -2.35 19.15
N SER A 785 14.31 -3.66 18.89
CA SER A 785 13.12 -4.53 18.86
C SER A 785 12.39 -4.67 20.21
N ALA A 786 13.08 -4.34 21.30
CA ALA A 786 12.56 -4.35 22.66
C ALA A 786 12.22 -2.94 23.20
N GLY A 787 12.37 -1.88 22.39
CA GLY A 787 12.15 -0.49 22.82
C GLY A 787 13.30 0.13 23.63
N LEU A 788 14.48 -0.51 23.67
CA LEU A 788 15.63 -0.07 24.46
C LEU A 788 16.56 0.84 23.64
N VAL A 789 16.06 2.00 23.25
CA VAL A 789 16.74 2.90 22.30
C VAL A 789 18.10 3.39 22.80
N SER A 790 18.20 3.73 24.10
CA SER A 790 19.47 4.14 24.72
C SER A 790 20.56 3.07 24.66
N HIS A 791 20.18 1.79 24.79
CA HIS A 791 21.12 0.68 24.72
C HIS A 791 21.56 0.43 23.28
N ALA A 792 20.63 0.55 22.32
CA ALA A 792 20.97 0.48 20.91
C ALA A 792 21.96 1.59 20.50
N ARG A 793 21.75 2.82 21.01
CA ARG A 793 22.65 3.96 20.83
C ARG A 793 24.06 3.63 21.34
N ALA A 794 24.18 3.09 22.55
CA ALA A 794 25.47 2.70 23.12
C ALA A 794 26.20 1.63 22.26
N GLU A 795 25.50 0.64 21.71
CA GLU A 795 26.13 -0.32 20.78
C GLU A 795 26.60 0.34 19.48
N LEU A 796 25.82 1.27 18.95
CA LEU A 796 26.15 2.00 17.73
C LEU A 796 27.32 2.96 17.96
N ASP A 797 27.44 3.59 19.14
CA ASP A 797 28.58 4.41 19.51
C ASP A 797 29.88 3.59 19.50
N ARG A 798 29.85 2.34 19.99
CA ARG A 798 30.98 1.41 19.93
C ARG A 798 31.34 1.03 18.49
N ILE A 799 30.35 0.84 17.63
CA ILE A 799 30.57 0.61 16.20
C ILE A 799 31.23 1.83 15.57
N VAL A 800 30.72 3.05 15.82
CA VAL A 800 31.28 4.27 15.26
C VAL A 800 32.73 4.45 15.70
N ALA A 801 33.01 4.33 16.99
CA ALA A 801 34.36 4.43 17.52
C ALA A 801 35.34 3.44 16.86
N THR A 802 34.89 2.21 16.60
CA THR A 802 35.73 1.15 16.06
C THR A 802 35.90 1.22 14.54
N LEU A 803 34.87 1.59 13.80
CA LEU A 803 34.88 1.55 12.33
C LEU A 803 35.31 2.87 11.69
N SER A 804 35.29 3.99 12.42
CA SER A 804 35.70 5.30 11.91
C SER A 804 37.08 5.31 11.22
N PRO A 805 38.14 4.68 11.77
CA PRO A 805 39.44 4.65 11.12
C PRO A 805 39.47 3.93 9.76
N PHE A 806 38.57 2.97 9.54
CA PHE A 806 38.47 2.23 8.28
C PHE A 806 37.73 3.04 7.21
N VAL A 807 36.58 3.62 7.56
CA VAL A 807 35.80 4.41 6.61
C VAL A 807 36.50 5.71 6.23
N ALA A 808 37.34 6.26 7.11
CA ALA A 808 38.19 7.42 6.78
C ALA A 808 39.20 7.11 5.65
N ARG A 809 39.58 5.84 5.46
CA ARG A 809 40.41 5.36 4.34
C ARG A 809 39.58 4.88 3.14
N GLY A 810 38.25 4.98 3.19
CA GLY A 810 37.35 4.47 2.15
C GLY A 810 37.13 2.96 2.19
N VAL A 811 37.52 2.28 3.27
CA VAL A 811 37.39 0.82 3.39
C VAL A 811 35.92 0.43 3.54
N PRO A 812 35.37 -0.45 2.66
CA PRO A 812 33.99 -0.91 2.75
C PRO A 812 33.74 -1.78 3.99
N ILE A 813 32.53 -1.69 4.55
CA ILE A 813 32.07 -2.52 5.67
C ILE A 813 31.08 -3.55 5.13
N VAL A 814 31.47 -4.82 5.12
CA VAL A 814 30.67 -5.92 4.58
C VAL A 814 30.00 -6.70 5.69
N GLY A 815 28.68 -6.90 5.60
CA GLY A 815 27.90 -7.70 6.56
C GLY A 815 27.03 -8.76 5.88
N LEU A 816 26.76 -9.85 6.61
CA LEU A 816 25.98 -10.99 6.12
C LEU A 816 24.50 -10.90 6.51
N GLU A 817 24.19 -10.73 7.80
CA GLU A 817 22.80 -10.63 8.25
C GLU A 817 22.16 -9.31 7.82
N PRO A 818 21.14 -9.31 6.94
CA PRO A 818 20.64 -8.07 6.36
C PRO A 818 20.03 -7.11 7.37
N SER A 819 19.29 -7.64 8.36
CA SER A 819 18.67 -6.80 9.39
C SER A 819 19.70 -6.11 10.28
N CYS A 820 20.87 -6.73 10.48
CA CYS A 820 21.96 -6.18 11.27
C CYS A 820 22.68 -5.07 10.51
N LEU A 821 23.19 -5.37 9.31
CA LEU A 821 23.96 -4.40 8.55
C LEU A 821 23.13 -3.17 8.17
N LEU A 822 21.88 -3.36 7.73
CA LEU A 822 21.03 -2.25 7.30
C LEU A 822 20.63 -1.33 8.47
N THR A 823 20.85 -1.74 9.73
CA THR A 823 20.79 -0.83 10.90
C THR A 823 21.78 0.31 10.78
N LEU A 824 22.96 0.06 10.21
CA LEU A 824 24.00 1.07 10.01
C LEU A 824 23.62 2.08 8.93
N ARG A 825 22.76 1.70 7.97
CA ARG A 825 22.27 2.59 6.92
C ARG A 825 21.10 3.46 7.34
N ASP A 826 20.39 3.10 8.42
CA ASP A 826 19.09 3.69 8.74
C ASP A 826 18.93 4.13 10.20
N GLU A 827 18.88 3.19 11.14
CA GLU A 827 18.70 3.56 12.56
C GLU A 827 19.92 4.26 13.15
N LEU A 828 21.13 3.97 12.66
CA LEU A 828 22.31 4.75 13.01
C LEU A 828 22.09 6.24 12.72
N LEU A 829 21.57 6.57 11.53
CA LEU A 829 21.29 7.95 11.13
C LEU A 829 20.08 8.56 11.85
N SER A 830 19.19 7.72 12.38
CA SER A 830 18.08 8.17 13.24
C SER A 830 18.51 8.47 14.68
N LEU A 831 19.69 7.99 15.09
CA LEU A 831 20.24 8.19 16.43
C LEU A 831 21.40 9.18 16.42
N ARG A 832 22.20 9.23 15.37
CA ARG A 832 23.41 10.06 15.24
C ARG A 832 23.38 10.88 13.95
N LYS A 833 23.87 12.12 14.02
CA LYS A 833 23.91 13.08 12.89
C LYS A 833 25.31 13.52 12.48
N ASP A 834 26.33 13.06 13.18
CA ASP A 834 27.72 13.37 12.89
C ASP A 834 28.21 12.71 11.59
N ASP A 835 29.29 13.25 11.03
CA ASP A 835 29.81 12.82 9.74
C ASP A 835 30.42 11.42 9.78
N ALA A 836 30.89 10.95 10.94
CA ALA A 836 31.35 9.57 11.10
C ALA A 836 30.20 8.57 10.93
N ALA A 837 29.03 8.83 11.52
CA ALA A 837 27.83 8.03 11.32
C ALA A 837 27.38 8.01 9.84
N LYS A 838 27.39 9.16 9.16
CA LYS A 838 27.08 9.25 7.71
C LYS A 838 28.07 8.47 6.86
N ALA A 839 29.37 8.59 7.16
CA ALA A 839 30.43 7.86 6.46
C ALA A 839 30.25 6.35 6.62
N ILE A 840 29.97 5.86 7.83
CA ILE A 840 29.70 4.43 8.09
C ILE A 840 28.47 3.96 7.31
N ALA A 841 27.37 4.70 7.34
CA ALA A 841 26.17 4.36 6.59
C ALA A 841 26.45 4.23 5.08
N ALA A 842 27.25 5.14 4.51
CA ALA A 842 27.60 5.14 3.10
C ALA A 842 28.55 3.98 2.69
N HIS A 843 29.39 3.49 3.61
CA HIS A 843 30.34 2.40 3.36
C HIS A 843 29.82 1.00 3.75
N ALA A 844 28.69 0.91 4.46
CA ALA A 844 28.05 -0.36 4.79
C ALA A 844 27.44 -0.99 3.54
N LEU A 845 27.87 -2.20 3.18
CA LEU A 845 27.42 -2.98 2.02
C LEU A 845 27.08 -4.40 2.42
N LEU A 846 25.94 -4.94 1.96
CA LEU A 846 25.73 -6.38 2.08
C LEU A 846 26.81 -7.11 1.28
N PHE A 847 27.12 -8.33 1.70
CA PHE A 847 28.11 -9.16 1.04
C PHE A 847 27.89 -9.25 -0.48
N GLU A 848 26.64 -9.42 -0.90
CA GLU A 848 26.27 -9.52 -2.30
C GLU A 848 26.37 -8.17 -3.03
N GLU A 849 26.03 -7.06 -2.36
CA GLU A 849 26.22 -5.70 -2.91
C GLU A 849 27.70 -5.42 -3.18
N PHE A 850 28.58 -5.79 -2.23
CA PHE A 850 30.02 -5.63 -2.36
C PHE A 850 30.56 -6.45 -3.53
N LEU A 851 30.27 -7.75 -3.58
CA LEU A 851 30.79 -8.62 -4.65
C LEU A 851 30.32 -8.18 -6.04
N VAL A 852 29.05 -7.78 -6.20
CA VAL A 852 28.54 -7.28 -7.48
C VAL A 852 29.23 -5.98 -7.89
N ARG A 853 29.45 -5.05 -6.94
CA ARG A 853 30.17 -3.79 -7.20
C ARG A 853 31.60 -4.07 -7.65
N GLU A 854 32.28 -4.98 -6.98
CA GLU A 854 33.67 -5.32 -7.28
C GLU A 854 33.81 -6.08 -8.61
N ALA A 855 32.91 -7.03 -8.91
CA ALA A 855 32.83 -7.72 -10.19
C ALA A 855 32.60 -6.75 -11.36
N ALA A 856 31.64 -5.82 -11.21
CA ALA A 856 31.35 -4.81 -12.22
C ALA A 856 32.55 -3.86 -12.47
N SER A 857 33.41 -3.69 -11.47
CA SER A 857 34.65 -2.90 -11.61
C SER A 857 35.85 -3.69 -12.13
N GLY A 858 35.70 -5.00 -12.40
CA GLY A 858 36.78 -5.88 -12.84
C GLY A 858 37.80 -6.26 -11.75
N ARG A 859 37.55 -5.89 -10.49
CA ARG A 859 38.46 -6.16 -9.35
C ARG A 859 38.25 -7.52 -8.69
N LEU A 860 37.07 -8.13 -8.86
CA LEU A 860 36.78 -9.44 -8.31
C LEU A 860 37.03 -10.53 -9.35
N GLN A 861 37.92 -11.47 -9.04
CA GLN A 861 38.10 -12.71 -9.80
C GLN A 861 37.93 -13.89 -8.86
N LEU A 862 36.84 -14.65 -9.03
CA LEU A 862 36.58 -15.86 -8.24
C LEU A 862 36.71 -17.08 -9.16
N PRO A 863 37.52 -18.09 -8.79
CA PRO A 863 37.60 -19.34 -9.52
C PRO A 863 36.40 -20.22 -9.18
N LEU A 864 35.23 -19.90 -9.75
CA LEU A 864 33.96 -20.60 -9.52
C LEU A 864 33.79 -21.79 -10.48
N LYS A 865 33.27 -22.91 -9.97
CA LYS A 865 32.91 -24.12 -10.71
C LYS A 865 31.39 -24.37 -10.62
N PRO A 866 30.79 -25.08 -11.58
CA PRO A 866 29.36 -25.44 -11.51
C PRO A 866 29.00 -26.13 -10.20
N ILE A 867 27.87 -25.76 -9.59
CA ILE A 867 27.34 -26.40 -8.37
C ILE A 867 25.82 -26.56 -8.44
N GLY A 868 25.38 -27.77 -8.82
CA GLY A 868 23.96 -28.06 -9.01
C GLY A 868 23.33 -27.23 -10.14
N ASP A 869 22.06 -27.53 -10.43
CA ASP A 869 21.41 -27.00 -11.63
C ASP A 869 20.52 -25.78 -11.35
N THR A 870 19.94 -25.68 -10.15
CA THR A 870 18.98 -24.63 -9.81
C THR A 870 19.13 -24.12 -8.38
N ALA A 871 19.10 -22.80 -8.21
CA ALA A 871 18.97 -22.11 -6.93
C ALA A 871 17.61 -21.38 -6.83
N MET A 872 16.82 -21.76 -5.84
CA MET A 872 15.56 -21.11 -5.45
C MET A 872 15.83 -20.10 -4.34
N VAL A 873 15.68 -18.81 -4.64
CA VAL A 873 16.18 -17.72 -3.79
C VAL A 873 15.05 -16.95 -3.13
N HIS A 874 15.07 -16.87 -1.79
CA HIS A 874 14.19 -16.00 -1.02
C HIS A 874 14.93 -14.74 -0.55
N GLY A 875 14.50 -13.58 -1.04
CA GLY A 875 15.01 -12.30 -0.54
C GLY A 875 14.49 -11.93 0.85
N HIS A 876 15.40 -11.55 1.74
CA HIS A 876 15.09 -11.05 3.08
C HIS A 876 14.23 -9.78 2.99
N CYS A 877 13.29 -9.60 3.92
CA CYS A 877 12.37 -8.46 3.88
C CYS A 877 13.10 -7.09 3.95
N HIS A 878 14.23 -7.00 4.67
CA HIS A 878 15.06 -5.80 4.66
C HIS A 878 15.86 -5.64 3.35
N GLN A 879 16.35 -6.72 2.72
CA GLN A 879 16.98 -6.63 1.40
C GLN A 879 15.99 -6.03 0.40
N LYS A 880 14.75 -6.53 0.39
CA LYS A 880 13.68 -6.03 -0.50
C LYS A 880 13.33 -4.56 -0.21
N SER A 881 13.15 -4.18 1.05
CA SER A 881 12.81 -2.79 1.44
C SER A 881 13.90 -1.77 1.13
N PHE A 882 15.17 -2.18 1.11
CA PHE A 882 16.32 -1.32 0.78
C PHE A 882 16.77 -1.47 -0.68
N ASP A 883 16.02 -2.18 -1.52
CA ASP A 883 16.38 -2.49 -2.92
C ASP A 883 17.75 -3.19 -3.08
N ALA A 884 18.14 -3.95 -2.05
CA ALA A 884 19.40 -4.67 -1.95
C ALA A 884 19.25 -6.17 -2.21
N PHE A 885 18.13 -6.61 -2.81
CA PHE A 885 17.92 -8.02 -3.16
C PHE A 885 18.45 -8.39 -4.55
N LYS A 886 18.36 -7.51 -5.55
CA LYS A 886 18.91 -7.78 -6.89
C LYS A 886 20.39 -8.21 -6.90
N PRO A 887 21.28 -7.66 -6.05
CA PRO A 887 22.66 -8.13 -5.94
C PRO A 887 22.79 -9.62 -5.60
N VAL A 888 21.86 -10.18 -4.80
CA VAL A 888 21.82 -11.61 -4.44
C VAL A 888 21.70 -12.47 -5.69
N GLU A 889 20.77 -12.12 -6.58
CA GLU A 889 20.60 -12.85 -7.84
C GLU A 889 21.81 -12.69 -8.76
N LYS A 890 22.35 -11.46 -8.86
CA LYS A 890 23.49 -11.16 -9.74
C LYS A 890 24.74 -11.93 -9.33
N VAL A 891 25.04 -12.02 -8.03
CA VAL A 891 26.22 -12.72 -7.55
C VAL A 891 26.08 -14.24 -7.70
N LEU A 892 24.88 -14.80 -7.50
CA LEU A 892 24.64 -16.23 -7.74
C LEU A 892 24.78 -16.59 -9.23
N ARG A 893 24.39 -15.69 -10.14
CA ARG A 893 24.59 -15.86 -11.59
C ARG A 893 26.06 -15.80 -12.04
N LEU A 894 27.01 -15.49 -11.14
CA LEU A 894 28.44 -15.64 -11.42
C LEU A 894 28.88 -17.11 -11.40
N ILE A 895 28.11 -17.99 -10.76
CA ILE A 895 28.38 -19.43 -10.72
C ILE A 895 28.03 -20.02 -12.09
N PRO A 896 28.98 -20.71 -12.76
CA PRO A 896 28.71 -21.34 -14.05
C PRO A 896 27.52 -22.32 -13.97
N ASP A 897 26.68 -22.30 -15.00
CA ASP A 897 25.54 -23.21 -15.22
C ASP A 897 24.42 -23.18 -14.17
N LEU A 898 24.46 -22.29 -13.17
CA LEU A 898 23.44 -22.22 -12.12
C LEU A 898 22.21 -21.41 -12.56
N GLU A 899 21.05 -22.06 -12.66
CA GLU A 899 19.78 -21.38 -12.91
C GLU A 899 19.26 -20.72 -11.61
N VAL A 900 19.14 -19.39 -11.59
CA VAL A 900 18.66 -18.64 -10.41
C VAL A 900 17.19 -18.27 -10.55
N LYS A 901 16.33 -18.84 -9.69
CA LYS A 901 14.89 -18.61 -9.63
C LYS A 901 14.50 -17.90 -8.33
N THR A 902 13.86 -16.74 -8.45
CA THR A 902 13.40 -15.97 -7.29
C THR A 902 12.03 -16.45 -6.80
N ILE A 903 11.92 -16.63 -5.48
CA ILE A 903 10.65 -16.92 -4.81
C ILE A 903 9.93 -15.60 -4.54
N GLU A 904 8.90 -15.33 -5.34
CA GLU A 904 8.00 -14.19 -5.16
C GLU A 904 7.26 -14.30 -3.82
N SER A 905 7.75 -13.57 -2.83
CA SER A 905 7.28 -13.67 -1.45
C SER A 905 7.38 -12.33 -0.73
N SER A 906 6.44 -12.07 0.17
CA SER A 906 6.46 -10.86 1.00
C SER A 906 7.50 -10.97 2.12
N CYS A 907 7.30 -11.90 3.04
CA CYS A 907 8.10 -12.06 4.25
C CYS A 907 8.17 -13.55 4.61
N CYS A 908 9.25 -13.98 5.27
CA CYS A 908 9.33 -15.31 5.86
C CYS A 908 8.45 -15.48 7.12
N GLY A 909 7.85 -14.41 7.66
CA GLY A 909 7.03 -14.48 8.87
C GLY A 909 7.80 -14.46 10.20
N MET A 910 9.13 -14.67 10.19
CA MET A 910 9.92 -14.71 11.44
C MET A 910 10.29 -13.35 12.02
N ALA A 911 10.83 -12.47 11.17
CA ALA A 911 11.24 -11.11 11.53
C ALA A 911 12.00 -11.01 12.88
N GLY A 912 13.14 -11.69 12.97
CA GLY A 912 13.92 -11.76 14.20
C GLY A 912 13.20 -12.58 15.26
N ALA A 913 12.93 -11.97 16.43
CA ALA A 913 12.32 -12.67 17.57
C ALA A 913 10.79 -12.89 17.43
N PHE A 914 10.13 -12.23 16.48
CA PHE A 914 8.66 -12.22 16.37
C PHE A 914 8.09 -13.64 16.20
N GLY A 915 8.65 -14.46 15.30
CA GLY A 915 8.15 -15.81 15.06
C GLY A 915 8.45 -16.83 16.16
N TYR A 916 9.16 -16.45 17.23
CA TYR A 916 9.38 -17.32 18.38
C TYR A 916 8.38 -17.09 19.52
N GLY A 917 7.58 -16.03 19.45
CA GLY A 917 6.55 -15.75 20.45
C GLY A 917 5.42 -16.77 20.39
N ALA A 918 4.98 -17.26 21.55
CA ALA A 918 3.82 -18.17 21.61
C ALA A 918 2.53 -17.50 21.11
N ASP A 919 2.43 -16.19 21.30
CA ASP A 919 1.32 -15.31 20.93
C ASP A 919 1.38 -14.78 19.48
N THR A 920 2.41 -15.17 18.71
CA THR A 920 2.66 -14.73 17.33
C THR A 920 3.11 -15.86 16.40
N TYR A 921 3.25 -17.10 16.92
CA TYR A 921 3.73 -18.26 16.16
C TYR A 921 2.79 -18.60 15.00
N ASP A 922 1.48 -18.66 15.24
CA ASP A 922 0.51 -19.07 14.23
C ASP A 922 0.46 -18.03 13.08
N GLU A 923 0.54 -16.73 13.38
CA GLU A 923 0.64 -15.68 12.35
C GLU A 923 1.98 -15.69 11.61
N SER A 924 3.08 -16.01 12.29
CA SER A 924 4.39 -16.21 11.67
C SER A 924 4.35 -17.33 10.63
N ILE A 925 3.77 -18.49 10.97
CA ILE A 925 3.53 -19.58 10.01
C ILE A 925 2.61 -19.11 8.88
N ALA A 926 1.48 -18.49 9.21
CA ALA A 926 0.51 -18.03 8.22
C ALA A 926 1.11 -17.04 7.21
N MET A 927 2.03 -16.16 7.62
CA MET A 927 2.77 -15.26 6.70
C MET A 927 3.64 -16.04 5.73
N ALA A 928 4.36 -17.06 6.20
CA ALA A 928 5.25 -17.87 5.36
C ALA A 928 4.47 -18.79 4.40
N GLU A 929 3.33 -19.32 4.85
CA GLU A 929 2.42 -20.16 4.07
C GLU A 929 1.75 -19.42 2.91
N ARG A 930 1.80 -18.08 2.87
CA ARG A 930 1.25 -17.32 1.75
C ARG A 930 1.96 -17.58 0.42
N SER A 931 3.26 -17.85 0.43
CA SER A 931 4.05 -17.96 -0.81
C SER A 931 5.36 -18.71 -0.60
N LEU A 932 6.10 -18.40 0.47
CA LEU A 932 7.44 -18.93 0.70
C LEU A 932 7.44 -20.45 0.91
N LEU A 933 6.71 -20.95 1.92
CA LEU A 933 6.74 -22.39 2.24
C LEU A 933 6.16 -23.27 1.12
N PRO A 934 5.05 -22.88 0.45
CA PRO A 934 4.58 -23.59 -0.73
C PRO A 934 5.64 -23.67 -1.84
N ALA A 935 6.32 -22.57 -2.15
CA ALA A 935 7.36 -22.55 -3.18
C ALA A 935 8.58 -23.43 -2.82
N VAL A 936 8.99 -23.44 -1.55
CA VAL A 936 10.10 -24.31 -1.09
C VAL A 936 9.72 -25.79 -1.15
N ARG A 937 8.50 -26.15 -0.74
CA ARG A 937 8.01 -27.53 -0.80
C ARG A 937 7.79 -28.01 -2.24
N GLY A 938 7.45 -27.11 -3.15
CA GLY A 938 7.29 -27.41 -4.58
C GLY A 938 8.58 -27.44 -5.39
N ALA A 939 9.70 -26.99 -4.83
CA ALA A 939 11.00 -27.02 -5.51
C ALA A 939 11.58 -28.44 -5.57
N ALA A 940 12.37 -28.73 -6.61
CA ALA A 940 13.05 -30.01 -6.78
C ALA A 940 13.91 -30.38 -5.56
N ALA A 941 14.09 -31.68 -5.32
CA ALA A 941 14.74 -32.20 -4.11
C ALA A 941 16.22 -31.78 -4.00
N ASP A 942 16.90 -31.68 -5.14
CA ASP A 942 18.29 -31.27 -5.32
C ASP A 942 18.48 -29.77 -5.52
N ALA A 943 17.41 -29.00 -5.79
CA ALA A 943 17.50 -27.55 -5.93
C ALA A 943 18.04 -26.90 -4.65
N LEU A 944 19.00 -25.99 -4.79
CA LEU A 944 19.54 -25.22 -3.66
C LEU A 944 18.49 -24.22 -3.18
N ILE A 945 18.18 -24.22 -1.88
CA ILE A 945 17.35 -23.18 -1.28
C ILE A 945 18.26 -22.12 -0.68
N VAL A 946 18.10 -20.87 -1.09
CA VAL A 946 18.99 -19.76 -0.67
C VAL A 946 18.21 -18.68 0.07
N ALA A 947 18.70 -18.29 1.24
CA ALA A 947 18.18 -17.18 2.04
C ALA A 947 19.25 -16.62 2.99
N ASP A 948 19.49 -15.31 2.94
CA ASP A 948 20.59 -14.67 3.70
C ASP A 948 20.25 -14.33 5.15
N GLY A 949 18.96 -14.19 5.49
CA GLY A 949 18.56 -13.93 6.87
C GLY A 949 18.54 -15.19 7.74
N THR A 950 19.15 -15.13 8.91
CA THR A 950 19.18 -16.18 9.95
C THR A 950 17.77 -16.68 10.26
N SER A 951 16.86 -15.73 10.51
CA SER A 951 15.48 -16.05 10.83
C SER A 951 14.70 -16.61 9.64
N CYS A 952 15.05 -16.24 8.40
CA CYS A 952 14.43 -16.81 7.20
C CYS A 952 14.81 -18.28 7.01
N ARG A 953 16.10 -18.60 7.14
CA ARG A 953 16.57 -20.00 7.08
C ARG A 953 15.90 -20.87 8.14
N HIS A 954 15.74 -20.34 9.35
CA HIS A 954 15.05 -21.07 10.39
C HIS A 954 13.57 -21.32 10.09
N GLN A 955 12.83 -20.33 9.56
CA GLN A 955 11.45 -20.55 9.13
C GLN A 955 11.37 -21.65 8.07
N ILE A 956 12.26 -21.60 7.08
CA ILE A 956 12.27 -22.55 5.97
C ILE A 956 12.50 -23.97 6.53
N LYS A 957 13.49 -24.13 7.41
CA LYS A 957 13.78 -25.42 8.07
C LYS A 957 12.59 -25.91 8.88
N ASP A 958 12.02 -25.08 9.73
CA ASP A 958 10.91 -25.45 10.63
C ASP A 958 9.60 -25.74 9.86
N GLY A 959 9.28 -24.94 8.85
CA GLY A 959 8.01 -25.04 8.11
C GLY A 959 8.02 -25.96 6.88
N SER A 960 9.19 -26.38 6.40
CA SER A 960 9.30 -27.25 5.22
C SER A 960 10.19 -28.48 5.40
N GLY A 961 10.99 -28.55 6.48
CA GLY A 961 12.01 -29.58 6.67
C GLY A 961 13.26 -29.41 5.79
N ARG A 962 13.27 -28.48 4.83
CA ARG A 962 14.42 -28.22 3.94
C ARG A 962 15.42 -27.26 4.58
N GLY A 963 16.70 -27.53 4.40
CA GLY A 963 17.77 -26.59 4.75
C GLY A 963 17.90 -25.48 3.70
N ALA A 964 18.09 -24.24 4.15
CA ALA A 964 18.43 -23.11 3.28
C ALA A 964 19.85 -22.63 3.59
N LEU A 965 20.57 -22.20 2.55
CA LEU A 965 21.95 -21.74 2.62
C LEU A 965 22.03 -20.22 2.48
N HIS A 966 23.04 -19.62 3.12
CA HIS A 966 23.44 -18.23 2.84
C HIS A 966 24.22 -18.18 1.52
N VAL A 967 24.13 -17.08 0.75
CA VAL A 967 24.89 -16.93 -0.51
C VAL A 967 26.39 -17.21 -0.38
N ALA A 968 27.03 -16.66 0.68
CA ALA A 968 28.43 -16.96 1.00
C ALA A 968 28.77 -18.48 1.00
N ARG A 969 27.91 -19.33 1.56
CA ARG A 969 28.10 -20.79 1.57
C ARG A 969 28.03 -21.37 0.16
N VAL A 970 27.06 -20.90 -0.63
CA VAL A 970 26.86 -21.33 -2.02
C VAL A 970 28.10 -20.96 -2.87
N LEU A 971 28.60 -19.74 -2.75
CA LEU A 971 29.83 -19.32 -3.45
C LEU A 971 31.06 -20.11 -2.98
N ALA A 972 31.20 -20.38 -1.68
CA ALA A 972 32.32 -21.17 -1.17
C ALA A 972 32.29 -22.62 -1.68
N MET A 973 31.11 -23.25 -1.79
CA MET A 973 30.95 -24.58 -2.41
C MET A 973 31.42 -24.59 -3.88
N SER A 974 31.28 -23.47 -4.57
CA SER A 974 31.66 -23.29 -5.97
C SER A 974 33.16 -22.98 -6.15
N LEU A 975 33.95 -22.69 -5.11
CA LEU A 975 35.38 -22.41 -5.29
C LEU A 975 36.16 -23.67 -5.77
N ALA A 976 37.01 -23.47 -6.79
CA ALA A 976 37.81 -24.53 -7.42
C ALA A 976 38.94 -25.09 -6.52
N THR A 977 39.43 -24.28 -5.58
CA THR A 977 40.47 -24.67 -4.62
C THR A 977 40.01 -24.34 -3.21
N PRO A 978 40.08 -25.25 -2.22
CA PRO A 978 39.91 -24.86 -0.83
C PRO A 978 41.07 -23.94 -0.47
N ALA A 979 40.79 -22.64 -0.32
CA ALA A 979 41.77 -21.71 0.22
C ALA A 979 42.17 -22.22 1.60
N ARG A 980 43.42 -22.69 1.75
CA ARG A 980 44.00 -23.06 3.04
C ARG A 980 43.89 -21.85 3.96
N VAL A 981 43.00 -21.93 4.95
CA VAL A 981 43.04 -21.02 6.10
C VAL A 981 44.26 -21.45 6.90
N VAL A 982 45.27 -20.59 6.98
CA VAL A 982 46.46 -20.83 7.79
C VAL A 982 45.99 -20.94 9.25
N GLY A 983 46.13 -22.13 9.86
CA GLY A 983 45.75 -22.40 11.26
C GLY A 983 45.24 -23.81 11.58
N GLU A 984 45.24 -24.76 10.65
CA GLU A 984 44.75 -26.14 10.85
C GLU A 984 45.88 -27.19 10.97
N GLU A 985 46.99 -26.82 11.62
CA GLU A 985 48.00 -27.77 12.12
C GLU A 985 48.00 -27.71 13.66
N ASP A 986 48.09 -28.89 14.29
CA ASP A 986 48.07 -29.18 15.74
C ASP A 986 46.72 -29.58 16.39
N ARG A 987 45.94 -30.45 15.73
CA ARG A 987 45.01 -31.38 16.43
C ARG A 987 44.97 -32.76 15.78
N ILE A 988 46.12 -33.40 15.66
CA ILE A 988 46.23 -34.86 15.68
C ILE A 988 47.42 -35.20 16.59
N GLU A 989 47.13 -35.22 17.90
CA GLU A 989 47.58 -36.23 18.88
C GLU A 989 46.67 -36.16 20.11
#